data_AF-A0A6P7N9R4-F1
#
_entry.id   AF-A0A6P7N9R4-F1
#
_cell.length_a   1.000
_cell.length_b   1.000
_cell.length_c   1.000
_cell.angle_alpha   90.00
_cell.angle_beta   90.00
_cell.angle_gamma   90.00
#
_symmetry.space_group_name_H-M   'P 1'
#
loop_
_entity.id
_entity.type
_entity.pdbx_description
1 polymer ?
#
loop_
_entity_poly.entity_id
_entity_poly.type
_entity_poly.pdbx_seq_one_letter_code
_entity_poly.pdbx_strand_id
1 'polypeptide(L)'
;MSTRLVASSVIPGEPPVLWSGVFSVDGGQTNTELVVFDISPDLTGAVDPDPDFCYGTCTGSKPTDPQPKRLEPKAVLLRQNYMTSVLAVRQRAWMVFFMGTSDGQLIKLVVDKNYHPACFTVLYKANDNHPVFPKIHLDQVDHKHVYVALRHQVKRVPVSNCSTFTNLQECLSAQDPNCVWCSSKRSCEFEDDCKDSEWLSIPEDFHNDPVSYKLERSHVGQLKLIVQTHLTTSQKDPSGFACQFVGAFGEMCDRNNPPPQFPQCTCILKSGTLPDEGLNLTIRFRLGTVNFTEQLKLNNCSNIRGSPSSFLCEHCVKSGCGWSKTGCSWANHGEGNASVCQTIKSKMSFSPPEISSISPRVVSFYGRNHAVLSGYNLSDVTRVRFQRDTACAAQESPVWNNTGVNLTFHIPSTNYKGVVRVCVILPDGSCHGNGTISYQSSPTCIGTEPNSTWFSGKRTITIHGSNLEFVEGVIHSHNPQEVTLPRSSNSVNLTYETPAAKSTQKSFFSSVSLKVANETLSCYTNFKHHPDPEFITFKSLTTVGYVLITLEKKKDELEMTTAELSVWGVHGGKQHPCIMTGKETSNKTEFFHCHIKNTPNVKFQQLMIMYGGKMITLDTTSSPLFFLMLLVFLLIPLIIVVVVIVYRSKQKKFTARMNKMMEDLELDIRNDIRQGFVDLQTEKADLMENVGAIPFLDYKHFACRIFFPESDLLMASCIKDMGQDAVTVQLEACCQDLSRLIQDQLFLTSMVHALEEQKSFTIKDKCALASLLTVALHSNLSYLTEVMEVLLQDLMQQNSSGQPKLLLRRTESTVEKLLTNWMSICLYGFLRESVGQHLFLMVSALTQQIAKGPVDSVTEKALYTLNEDWLLWQAPNFTSLKLKVLFAVGSDGEVSEPLEVQSLSCDTVEQVKEKVLSTFRAKFGFPYNTALRDIRIEYEKDGSFLPLEEVDASSKVIEEVTMLNTLKHYKVPDGATIKVLSKSTHPPLSPQGSLKDDENFSGKYFHLIDPDVVEDQGKNPERKKLKLKEVHLTKLLSTKVAVHSFVENLFKSIWGMQLNKAPLAVKYFFDFLDSQADNMKITDSDVLHIWKTNSLPLRFWVNILKNPQFVFDMEKTPHLDGCLSVIAQAFMDSFSLSELQLGKHAPTNKLLYAKDIPTFKQEVKVYYKRIKEQSPVTDSEFTCFLQEESKKHENEFNEAGALKELFKYIQKYFKEIKDKLEQNGAPTELTEQLHHVKNLFDGLKSCSWN
;
A
#
# COMPACT_ATOMS: atom_id res chain seq x y z
N MET A 1 -31.49 -26.94 -17.09
CA MET A 1 -31.01 -25.54 -16.99
C MET A 1 -29.70 -25.60 -16.23
N SER A 2 -28.61 -25.10 -16.81
CA SER A 2 -27.25 -25.27 -16.24
C SER A 2 -26.99 -24.18 -15.21
N THR A 3 -27.05 -24.52 -13.93
CA THR A 3 -26.60 -23.64 -12.84
C THR A 3 -25.10 -23.40 -12.96
N ARG A 4 -24.65 -22.13 -12.94
CA ARG A 4 -23.23 -21.77 -13.09
C ARG A 4 -22.66 -21.22 -11.78
N LEU A 5 -21.56 -21.81 -11.31
CA LEU A 5 -20.79 -21.24 -10.20
C LEU A 5 -20.14 -19.91 -10.62
N VAL A 6 -20.39 -18.85 -9.87
CA VAL A 6 -19.89 -17.49 -10.11
C VAL A 6 -18.67 -17.19 -9.23
N ALA A 7 -18.77 -17.51 -7.94
CA ALA A 7 -17.72 -17.32 -6.95
C ALA A 7 -17.86 -18.35 -5.83
N SER A 8 -16.79 -18.58 -5.07
CA SER A 8 -16.81 -19.53 -3.96
C SER A 8 -15.84 -19.17 -2.85
N SER A 9 -16.16 -19.59 -1.63
CA SER A 9 -15.29 -19.47 -0.47
C SER A 9 -15.43 -20.70 0.42
N VAL A 10 -14.28 -21.23 0.87
CA VAL A 10 -14.24 -22.18 1.99
C VAL A 10 -14.58 -21.42 3.26
N ILE A 11 -15.35 -22.05 4.15
CA ILE A 11 -15.67 -21.51 5.48
C ILE A 11 -14.68 -22.12 6.48
N PRO A 12 -13.70 -21.37 6.98
CA PRO A 12 -12.68 -21.90 7.89
C PRO A 12 -13.30 -22.35 9.23
N GLY A 13 -12.84 -23.47 9.79
CA GLY A 13 -13.27 -23.97 11.10
C GLY A 13 -13.06 -25.48 11.31
N GLU A 14 -13.40 -25.96 12.51
CA GLU A 14 -13.43 -27.39 12.85
C GLU A 14 -14.51 -28.15 12.04
N PRO A 15 -14.38 -29.49 11.87
CA PRO A 15 -15.33 -30.31 11.12
C PRO A 15 -16.78 -30.08 11.59
N PRO A 16 -17.75 -29.96 10.65
CA PRO A 16 -17.60 -30.17 9.21
C PRO A 16 -16.91 -29.01 8.46
N VAL A 17 -16.10 -29.37 7.45
CA VAL A 17 -15.52 -28.40 6.50
C VAL A 17 -16.62 -27.97 5.55
N LEU A 18 -17.01 -26.71 5.63
CA LEU A 18 -18.08 -26.16 4.82
C LEU A 18 -17.51 -25.35 3.64
N TRP A 19 -18.20 -25.42 2.51
CA TRP A 19 -17.89 -24.64 1.32
C TRP A 19 -19.13 -23.86 0.90
N SER A 20 -18.93 -22.62 0.48
CA SER A 20 -20.00 -21.76 -0.01
C SER A 20 -19.75 -21.38 -1.46
N GLY A 21 -20.83 -21.33 -2.23
CA GLY A 21 -20.81 -20.94 -3.63
C GLY A 21 -21.94 -19.98 -3.96
N VAL A 22 -21.65 -19.01 -4.82
CA VAL A 22 -22.64 -18.15 -5.48
C VAL A 22 -22.96 -18.78 -6.82
N PHE A 23 -24.23 -19.15 -7.03
CA PHE A 23 -24.69 -19.80 -8.24
C PHE A 23 -25.64 -18.90 -9.02
N SER A 24 -25.45 -18.84 -10.33
CA SER A 24 -26.44 -18.30 -11.26
C SER A 24 -27.46 -19.37 -11.62
N VAL A 25 -28.75 -19.09 -11.37
CA VAL A 25 -29.86 -20.02 -11.61
C VAL A 25 -30.34 -19.99 -13.06
N ASP A 26 -30.21 -18.84 -13.72
CA ASP A 26 -30.63 -18.60 -15.10
C ASP A 26 -29.48 -18.73 -16.12
N GLY A 27 -28.25 -18.99 -15.66
CA GLY A 27 -27.03 -19.00 -16.48
C GLY A 27 -26.46 -17.60 -16.78
N GLY A 28 -27.18 -16.53 -16.41
CA GLY A 28 -26.78 -15.13 -16.52
C GLY A 28 -26.29 -14.52 -15.20
N GLN A 29 -25.97 -13.23 -15.17
CA GLN A 29 -25.54 -12.54 -13.93
C GLN A 29 -26.72 -12.01 -13.09
N THR A 30 -27.95 -12.26 -13.52
CA THR A 30 -29.15 -11.58 -13.03
C THR A 30 -29.77 -12.24 -11.82
N ASN A 31 -29.84 -13.58 -11.77
CA ASN A 31 -30.47 -14.30 -10.66
C ASN A 31 -29.45 -15.21 -9.96
N THR A 32 -28.95 -14.75 -8.81
CA THR A 32 -27.90 -15.45 -8.06
C THR A 32 -28.34 -15.92 -6.67
N GLU A 33 -27.80 -17.05 -6.25
CA GLU A 33 -28.09 -17.66 -4.94
C GLU A 33 -26.79 -18.00 -4.22
N LEU A 34 -26.70 -17.67 -2.92
CA LEU A 34 -25.64 -18.10 -2.04
C LEU A 34 -26.05 -19.45 -1.41
N VAL A 35 -25.21 -20.47 -1.60
CA VAL A 35 -25.51 -21.85 -1.19
C VAL A 35 -24.32 -22.42 -0.42
N VAL A 36 -24.60 -23.22 0.62
CA VAL A 36 -23.59 -23.90 1.45
C VAL A 36 -23.63 -25.41 1.23
N PHE A 37 -22.46 -26.02 1.19
CA PHE A 37 -22.21 -27.44 1.02
C PHE A 37 -21.27 -27.93 2.14
N ASP A 38 -21.37 -29.21 2.46
CA ASP A 38 -20.47 -29.90 3.36
C ASP A 38 -19.51 -30.75 2.52
N ILE A 39 -18.23 -30.41 2.61
CA ILE A 39 -17.15 -31.04 1.85
C ILE A 39 -16.23 -31.86 2.76
N SER A 40 -16.70 -32.21 3.96
CA SER A 40 -15.92 -32.99 4.91
C SER A 40 -15.56 -34.37 4.33
N PRO A 41 -14.32 -34.86 4.57
CA PRO A 41 -13.95 -36.21 4.22
C PRO A 41 -14.80 -37.22 5.02
N ASP A 42 -15.11 -38.36 4.41
CA ASP A 42 -15.89 -39.41 5.05
C ASP A 42 -15.00 -40.14 6.07
N LEU A 43 -15.17 -39.88 7.36
CA LEU A 43 -14.30 -40.40 8.44
C LEU A 43 -14.54 -41.89 8.77
N THR A 44 -15.25 -42.62 7.90
CA THR A 44 -15.61 -44.04 8.06
C THR A 44 -14.44 -45.01 7.86
N GLY A 45 -13.22 -44.53 7.63
CA GLY A 45 -11.98 -45.33 7.60
C GLY A 45 -11.70 -46.02 6.25
N ALA A 46 -12.50 -45.76 5.22
CA ALA A 46 -12.20 -46.15 3.84
C ALA A 46 -11.42 -45.03 3.13
N VAL A 47 -10.43 -45.40 2.30
CA VAL A 47 -9.70 -44.45 1.45
C VAL A 47 -10.69 -43.89 0.41
N ASP A 48 -10.90 -42.58 0.41
CA ASP A 48 -11.77 -41.91 -0.56
C ASP A 48 -11.17 -42.09 -1.97
N PRO A 49 -11.86 -42.77 -2.92
CA PRO A 49 -11.34 -43.02 -4.25
C PRO A 49 -11.32 -41.77 -5.14
N ASP A 50 -11.88 -40.65 -4.68
CA ASP A 50 -11.90 -39.39 -5.42
C ASP A 50 -10.51 -38.70 -5.37
N PRO A 51 -9.86 -38.47 -6.52
CA PRO A 51 -8.50 -37.93 -6.59
C PRO A 51 -8.38 -36.52 -6.02
N ASP A 52 -9.48 -35.75 -5.94
CA ASP A 52 -9.48 -34.40 -5.39
C ASP A 52 -9.41 -34.38 -3.84
N PHE A 53 -9.60 -35.54 -3.19
CA PHE A 53 -9.62 -35.67 -1.72
C PHE A 53 -8.51 -36.59 -1.15
N CYS A 54 -7.56 -37.03 -1.98
CA CYS A 54 -6.43 -37.88 -1.57
C CYS A 54 -5.21 -37.08 -1.08
N TYR A 55 -4.80 -37.26 0.19
CA TYR A 55 -3.57 -36.70 0.75
C TYR A 55 -2.53 -37.82 1.00
N GLY A 56 -1.58 -38.02 0.07
CA GLY A 56 -0.47 -38.98 0.21
C GLY A 56 -0.13 -39.76 -1.07
N THR A 57 0.81 -40.71 -0.98
CA THR A 57 1.18 -41.62 -2.08
C THR A 57 0.03 -42.55 -2.42
N CYS A 58 -0.77 -42.18 -3.42
CA CYS A 58 -1.76 -43.05 -4.06
C CYS A 58 -1.03 -44.24 -4.71
N THR A 59 -0.71 -45.24 -3.91
CA THR A 59 0.00 -46.46 -4.30
C THR A 59 -0.99 -47.61 -4.28
N GLY A 60 -1.69 -47.78 -5.40
CA GLY A 60 -2.61 -48.91 -5.59
C GLY A 60 -3.66 -48.62 -6.65
N SER A 61 -3.50 -49.23 -7.82
CA SER A 61 -4.47 -49.38 -8.93
C SER A 61 -5.43 -48.21 -9.20
N LYS A 62 -5.19 -47.47 -10.29
CA LYS A 62 -6.17 -46.56 -10.90
C LYS A 62 -7.54 -47.24 -11.04
N PRO A 63 -8.62 -46.74 -10.39
CA PRO A 63 -9.98 -47.13 -10.72
C PRO A 63 -10.29 -46.70 -12.15
N THR A 64 -10.97 -47.55 -12.91
CA THR A 64 -11.21 -47.35 -14.35
C THR A 64 -12.27 -46.29 -14.66
N ASP A 65 -12.95 -45.72 -13.65
CA ASP A 65 -13.80 -44.53 -13.78
C ASP A 65 -14.18 -44.02 -12.37
N PRO A 66 -13.48 -43.03 -11.78
CA PRO A 66 -13.92 -42.47 -10.50
C PRO A 66 -15.18 -41.63 -10.74
N GLN A 67 -16.34 -42.11 -10.27
CA GLN A 67 -17.54 -41.27 -10.24
C GLN A 67 -17.32 -40.15 -9.22
N PRO A 68 -17.33 -38.86 -9.64
CA PRO A 68 -17.10 -37.74 -8.74
C PRO A 68 -18.20 -37.68 -7.66
N LYS A 69 -17.80 -37.42 -6.42
CA LYS A 69 -18.74 -37.31 -5.29
C LYS A 69 -19.74 -36.17 -5.55
N ARG A 70 -21.04 -36.51 -5.67
CA ARG A 70 -22.09 -35.50 -5.86
C ARG A 70 -22.41 -34.82 -4.53
N LEU A 71 -22.11 -33.53 -4.43
CA LEU A 71 -22.40 -32.72 -3.25
C LEU A 71 -23.85 -32.20 -3.30
N GLU A 72 -24.61 -32.44 -2.23
CA GLU A 72 -25.95 -31.89 -2.05
C GLU A 72 -25.89 -30.60 -1.20
N PRO A 73 -26.66 -29.55 -1.55
CA PRO A 73 -26.65 -28.30 -0.80
C PRO A 73 -27.27 -28.50 0.59
N LYS A 74 -26.59 -28.02 1.63
CA LYS A 74 -27.12 -28.00 3.00
C LYS A 74 -28.20 -26.94 3.17
N ALA A 75 -27.98 -25.75 2.61
CA ALA A 75 -28.91 -24.63 2.68
C ALA A 75 -28.69 -23.62 1.55
N VAL A 76 -29.77 -22.97 1.11
CA VAL A 76 -29.74 -21.75 0.29
C VAL A 76 -29.90 -20.57 1.25
N LEU A 77 -28.83 -19.81 1.44
CA LEU A 77 -28.75 -18.77 2.46
C LEU A 77 -29.36 -17.44 2.03
N LEU A 78 -29.16 -17.05 0.77
CA LEU A 78 -29.63 -15.76 0.25
C LEU A 78 -29.90 -15.84 -1.24
N ARG A 79 -31.06 -15.32 -1.66
CA ARG A 79 -31.40 -15.09 -3.06
C ARG A 79 -31.27 -13.60 -3.34
N GLN A 80 -30.26 -13.23 -4.11
CA GLN A 80 -29.92 -11.84 -4.38
C GLN A 80 -29.47 -11.72 -5.82
N ASN A 81 -29.89 -10.69 -6.52
CA ASN A 81 -29.46 -10.48 -7.90
C ASN A 81 -28.01 -9.98 -7.94
N TYR A 82 -27.30 -10.28 -9.03
CA TYR A 82 -26.01 -9.65 -9.35
C TYR A 82 -24.83 -9.97 -8.44
N MET A 83 -24.85 -11.04 -7.63
CA MET A 83 -23.70 -11.41 -6.81
C MET A 83 -22.51 -11.84 -7.70
N THR A 84 -21.35 -11.25 -7.47
CA THR A 84 -20.11 -11.47 -8.25
C THR A 84 -18.98 -12.11 -7.45
N SER A 85 -19.02 -11.99 -6.12
CA SER A 85 -17.99 -12.51 -5.22
C SER A 85 -18.59 -13.00 -3.90
N VAL A 86 -17.86 -13.89 -3.23
CA VAL A 86 -18.14 -14.30 -1.86
C VAL A 86 -16.82 -14.56 -1.13
N LEU A 87 -16.75 -14.07 0.10
CA LEU A 87 -15.73 -14.39 1.10
C LEU A 87 -16.47 -14.82 2.37
N ALA A 88 -16.17 -16.01 2.89
CA ALA A 88 -16.80 -16.56 4.08
C ALA A 88 -15.79 -16.67 5.22
N VAL A 89 -16.20 -16.28 6.42
CA VAL A 89 -15.39 -16.35 7.65
C VAL A 89 -16.24 -16.89 8.78
N ARG A 90 -15.62 -17.51 9.78
CA ARG A 90 -16.30 -17.98 10.99
C ARG A 90 -15.95 -17.07 12.16
N GLN A 91 -16.95 -16.48 12.80
CA GLN A 91 -16.82 -15.68 14.02
C GLN A 91 -17.64 -16.38 15.12
N ARG A 92 -16.96 -17.08 16.02
CA ARG A 92 -17.59 -17.92 17.05
C ARG A 92 -18.57 -18.94 16.42
N ALA A 93 -19.81 -19.04 16.89
CA ALA A 93 -20.85 -19.91 16.33
C ALA A 93 -21.46 -19.40 15.02
N TRP A 94 -21.09 -18.18 14.59
CA TRP A 94 -21.67 -17.52 13.43
C TRP A 94 -20.79 -17.65 12.19
N MET A 95 -21.42 -17.86 11.05
CA MET A 95 -20.80 -17.75 9.73
C MET A 95 -21.10 -16.36 9.17
N VAL A 96 -20.08 -15.67 8.68
CA VAL A 96 -20.19 -14.32 8.12
C VAL A 96 -19.74 -14.36 6.67
N PHE A 97 -20.62 -13.91 5.76
CA PHE A 97 -20.40 -13.88 4.33
C PHE A 97 -20.32 -12.44 3.84
N PHE A 98 -19.23 -12.09 3.17
CA PHE A 98 -19.06 -10.83 2.45
C PHE A 98 -19.24 -11.08 0.96
N MET A 99 -20.22 -10.42 0.35
CA MET A 99 -20.60 -10.62 -1.05
C MET A 99 -20.49 -9.32 -1.82
N GLY A 100 -19.78 -9.35 -2.94
CA GLY A 100 -19.77 -8.26 -3.90
C GLY A 100 -20.87 -8.44 -4.93
N THR A 101 -21.31 -7.33 -5.51
CA THR A 101 -22.33 -7.30 -6.55
C THR A 101 -21.85 -6.55 -7.79
N SER A 102 -22.43 -6.85 -8.95
CA SER A 102 -22.05 -6.20 -10.21
C SER A 102 -22.49 -4.74 -10.31
N ASP A 103 -23.38 -4.28 -9.42
CA ASP A 103 -23.81 -2.87 -9.29
C ASP A 103 -23.07 -2.12 -8.15
N GLY A 104 -21.99 -2.73 -7.63
CA GLY A 104 -21.01 -2.06 -6.79
C GLY A 104 -21.36 -2.01 -5.31
N GLN A 105 -22.14 -2.95 -4.80
CA GLN A 105 -22.38 -3.12 -3.37
C GLN A 105 -21.50 -4.21 -2.77
N LEU A 106 -21.03 -3.96 -1.54
CA LEU A 106 -20.51 -4.98 -0.63
C LEU A 106 -21.56 -5.26 0.44
N ILE A 107 -22.02 -6.50 0.49
CA ILE A 107 -23.05 -6.99 1.40
C ILE A 107 -22.40 -7.90 2.45
N LYS A 108 -22.81 -7.77 3.71
CA LYS A 108 -22.48 -8.68 4.80
C LYS A 108 -23.73 -9.43 5.22
N LEU A 109 -23.65 -10.76 5.25
CA LEU A 109 -24.69 -11.65 5.75
C LEU A 109 -24.13 -12.45 6.92
N VAL A 110 -24.87 -12.49 8.02
CA VAL A 110 -24.54 -13.27 9.21
C VAL A 110 -25.51 -14.45 9.29
N VAL A 111 -25.00 -15.65 9.57
CA VAL A 111 -25.77 -16.90 9.55
C VAL A 111 -25.41 -17.73 10.77
N ASP A 112 -26.42 -18.23 11.48
CA ASP A 112 -26.21 -19.08 12.66
C ASP A 112 -25.75 -20.51 12.27
N LYS A 113 -25.42 -21.33 13.27
CA LYS A 113 -25.00 -22.73 13.07
C LYS A 113 -26.09 -23.64 12.46
N ASN A 114 -27.35 -23.22 12.51
CA ASN A 114 -28.51 -23.93 11.95
C ASN A 114 -28.88 -23.42 10.55
N TYR A 115 -28.02 -22.59 9.95
CA TYR A 115 -28.21 -21.97 8.63
C TYR A 115 -29.35 -20.94 8.56
N HIS A 116 -29.77 -20.36 9.70
CA HIS A 116 -30.71 -19.24 9.69
C HIS A 116 -29.97 -17.92 9.40
N PRO A 117 -30.30 -17.25 8.29
CA PRO A 117 -29.70 -15.96 7.95
C PRO A 117 -30.32 -14.82 8.77
N ALA A 118 -29.47 -13.97 9.34
CA ALA A 118 -29.87 -12.66 9.85
C ALA A 118 -30.09 -11.67 8.69
N CYS A 119 -30.68 -10.51 8.99
CA CYS A 119 -30.86 -9.46 7.99
C CYS A 119 -29.50 -8.97 7.48
N PHE A 120 -29.26 -9.05 6.16
CA PHE A 120 -27.99 -8.63 5.59
C PHE A 120 -27.81 -7.11 5.67
N THR A 121 -26.56 -6.67 5.77
CA THR A 121 -26.17 -5.26 5.82
C THR A 121 -25.35 -4.87 4.60
N VAL A 122 -25.49 -3.64 4.13
CA VAL A 122 -24.65 -3.09 3.04
C VAL A 122 -23.51 -2.32 3.68
N LEU A 123 -22.31 -2.88 3.66
CA LEU A 123 -21.11 -2.28 4.27
C LEU A 123 -20.53 -1.16 3.39
N TYR A 124 -20.64 -1.31 2.08
CA TYR A 124 -20.15 -0.32 1.13
C TYR A 124 -20.99 -0.31 -0.14
N LYS A 125 -21.06 0.88 -0.75
CA LYS A 125 -21.80 1.13 -1.99
C LYS A 125 -21.02 2.12 -2.86
N ALA A 126 -20.68 1.72 -4.07
CA ALA A 126 -20.08 2.60 -5.06
C ALA A 126 -21.13 3.58 -5.64
N ASN A 127 -20.73 4.82 -5.90
CA ASN A 127 -21.60 5.88 -6.44
C ASN A 127 -21.89 5.71 -7.94
N ASP A 128 -21.05 4.96 -8.66
CA ASP A 128 -20.96 4.91 -10.12
C ASP A 128 -21.24 3.51 -10.71
N ASN A 129 -21.91 2.64 -9.94
CA ASN A 129 -22.30 1.27 -10.34
C ASN A 129 -21.15 0.37 -10.84
N HIS A 130 -19.89 0.68 -10.51
CA HIS A 130 -18.79 -0.21 -10.91
C HIS A 130 -18.87 -1.56 -10.18
N PRO A 131 -18.71 -2.68 -10.90
CA PRO A 131 -18.83 -4.01 -10.33
C PRO A 131 -17.75 -4.26 -9.30
N VAL A 132 -18.14 -4.91 -8.20
CA VAL A 132 -17.17 -5.51 -7.28
C VAL A 132 -16.54 -6.71 -7.95
N PHE A 133 -15.21 -6.77 -7.95
CA PHE A 133 -14.49 -7.88 -8.54
C PHE A 133 -14.72 -9.19 -7.76
N PRO A 134 -14.57 -10.36 -8.41
CA PRO A 134 -14.81 -11.67 -7.80
C PRO A 134 -14.02 -11.99 -6.52
N LYS A 135 -12.92 -11.28 -6.26
CA LYS A 135 -12.05 -11.51 -5.08
C LYS A 135 -12.21 -10.40 -4.05
N ILE A 136 -12.64 -10.78 -2.86
CA ILE A 136 -12.65 -9.95 -1.65
C ILE A 136 -11.62 -10.56 -0.69
N HIS A 137 -10.77 -9.73 -0.07
CA HIS A 137 -9.75 -10.19 0.87
C HIS A 137 -10.00 -9.59 2.25
N LEU A 138 -9.93 -10.42 3.30
CA LEU A 138 -9.90 -9.95 4.67
C LEU A 138 -8.50 -9.40 4.99
N ASP A 139 -8.44 -8.28 5.72
CA ASP A 139 -7.18 -7.74 6.26
C ASP A 139 -6.54 -8.78 7.18
N GLN A 140 -5.32 -9.20 6.86
CA GLN A 140 -4.61 -10.26 7.55
C GLN A 140 -4.01 -9.80 8.89
N VAL A 141 -3.96 -8.48 9.14
CA VAL A 141 -3.35 -7.94 10.37
C VAL A 141 -4.38 -7.88 11.49
N ASP A 142 -5.53 -7.23 11.24
CA ASP A 142 -6.53 -6.96 12.28
C ASP A 142 -7.85 -7.71 12.07
N HIS A 143 -8.11 -8.28 10.89
CA HIS A 143 -9.38 -8.92 10.52
C HIS A 143 -10.63 -8.00 10.68
N LYS A 144 -10.43 -6.69 10.85
CA LYS A 144 -11.49 -5.67 11.03
C LYS A 144 -11.88 -4.99 9.73
N HIS A 145 -11.16 -5.25 8.65
CA HIS A 145 -11.41 -4.66 7.34
C HIS A 145 -11.41 -5.69 6.23
N VAL A 146 -12.20 -5.45 5.19
CA VAL A 146 -12.13 -6.16 3.92
C VAL A 146 -11.68 -5.23 2.80
N TYR A 147 -10.82 -5.74 1.93
CA TYR A 147 -10.36 -5.11 0.72
C TYR A 147 -11.24 -5.52 -0.45
N VAL A 148 -11.89 -4.52 -1.04
CA VAL A 148 -12.80 -4.66 -2.17
C VAL A 148 -12.18 -4.01 -3.39
N ALA A 149 -11.93 -4.78 -4.44
CA ALA A 149 -11.50 -4.26 -5.72
C ALA A 149 -12.70 -3.83 -6.59
N LEU A 150 -12.61 -2.62 -7.13
CA LEU A 150 -13.51 -2.02 -8.11
C LEU A 150 -12.70 -1.69 -9.37
N ARG A 151 -13.38 -1.31 -10.47
CA ARG A 151 -12.73 -1.11 -11.79
C ARG A 151 -11.49 -0.21 -11.79
N HIS A 152 -11.48 0.84 -10.98
CA HIS A 152 -10.41 1.86 -10.97
C HIS A 152 -9.83 2.12 -9.57
N GLN A 153 -10.24 1.37 -8.55
CA GLN A 153 -9.83 1.62 -7.17
C GLN A 153 -9.96 0.36 -6.31
N VAL A 154 -9.19 0.29 -5.23
CA VAL A 154 -9.39 -0.67 -4.13
C VAL A 154 -9.91 0.09 -2.92
N LYS A 155 -10.96 -0.41 -2.27
CA LYS A 155 -11.46 0.14 -1.01
C LYS A 155 -11.25 -0.81 0.15
N ARG A 156 -10.65 -0.27 1.21
CA ARG A 156 -10.64 -0.87 2.54
C ARG A 156 -11.93 -0.48 3.25
N VAL A 157 -12.77 -1.46 3.57
CA VAL A 157 -14.10 -1.27 4.17
C VAL A 157 -14.12 -1.98 5.52
N PRO A 158 -14.54 -1.33 6.61
CA PRO A 158 -14.64 -2.00 7.91
C PRO A 158 -15.71 -3.11 7.86
N VAL A 159 -15.41 -4.26 8.49
CA VAL A 159 -16.33 -5.42 8.52
C VAL A 159 -17.55 -5.20 9.41
N SER A 160 -17.46 -4.24 10.33
CA SER A 160 -18.56 -3.75 11.14
C SER A 160 -18.25 -2.32 11.63
N ASN A 161 -19.28 -1.62 12.11
CA ASN A 161 -19.14 -0.28 12.68
C ASN A 161 -19.74 -0.25 14.10
N CYS A 162 -19.14 -1.01 15.02
CA CYS A 162 -19.70 -1.22 16.36
C CYS A 162 -19.93 0.09 17.14
N SER A 163 -19.08 1.10 16.90
CA SER A 163 -19.17 2.41 17.57
C SER A 163 -20.43 3.22 17.22
N THR A 164 -21.20 2.85 16.20
CA THR A 164 -22.50 3.51 15.93
C THR A 164 -23.57 3.17 16.96
N PHE A 165 -23.39 2.06 17.69
CA PHE A 165 -24.35 1.61 18.70
C PHE A 165 -23.96 2.17 20.06
N THR A 166 -24.78 3.10 20.56
CA THR A 166 -24.43 3.92 21.72
C THR A 166 -24.83 3.30 23.05
N ASN A 167 -25.72 2.31 23.02
CA ASN A 167 -26.20 1.60 24.19
C ASN A 167 -26.25 0.09 23.95
N LEU A 168 -26.35 -0.68 25.03
CA LEU A 168 -26.34 -2.15 25.00
C LEU A 168 -27.49 -2.70 24.14
N GLN A 169 -28.69 -2.12 24.21
CA GLN A 169 -29.83 -2.59 23.43
C GLN A 169 -29.59 -2.45 21.93
N GLU A 170 -29.07 -1.29 21.50
CA GLU A 170 -28.67 -1.04 20.11
C GLU A 170 -27.57 -2.00 19.66
N CYS A 171 -26.56 -2.25 20.50
CA CYS A 171 -25.44 -3.13 20.19
C CYS A 171 -25.90 -4.58 19.97
N LEU A 172 -26.82 -5.07 20.81
CA LEU A 172 -27.38 -6.42 20.67
C LEU A 172 -28.38 -6.52 19.50
N SER A 173 -29.18 -5.47 19.27
CA SER A 173 -30.14 -5.42 18.17
C SER A 173 -29.48 -5.39 16.79
N ALA A 174 -28.18 -5.06 16.72
CA ALA A 174 -27.40 -5.09 15.50
C ALA A 174 -27.22 -6.51 14.93
N GLN A 175 -27.39 -7.56 15.76
CA GLN A 175 -27.18 -8.96 15.39
C GLN A 175 -25.83 -9.22 14.68
N ASP A 176 -24.79 -8.48 15.08
CA ASP A 176 -23.46 -8.56 14.48
C ASP A 176 -22.46 -9.27 15.42
N PRO A 177 -21.93 -10.46 15.05
CA PRO A 177 -21.03 -11.23 15.90
C PRO A 177 -19.64 -10.61 16.03
N ASN A 178 -19.29 -9.59 15.22
CA ASN A 178 -18.05 -8.83 15.38
C ASN A 178 -18.14 -7.78 16.50
N CYS A 179 -19.35 -7.43 16.94
CA CYS A 179 -19.58 -6.42 17.96
C CYS A 179 -19.92 -7.05 19.32
N VAL A 180 -19.30 -6.50 20.36
CA VAL A 180 -19.56 -6.86 21.76
C VAL A 180 -19.73 -5.59 22.59
N TRP A 181 -20.59 -5.66 23.60
CA TRP A 181 -20.72 -4.59 24.57
C TRP A 181 -19.64 -4.73 25.64
N CYS A 182 -18.75 -3.74 25.73
CA CYS A 182 -17.62 -3.76 26.65
C CYS A 182 -17.95 -3.06 27.97
N SER A 183 -17.93 -3.80 29.08
CA SER A 183 -18.44 -3.32 30.38
C SER A 183 -17.67 -2.14 30.96
N SER A 184 -16.33 -2.16 30.84
CA SER A 184 -15.46 -1.10 31.35
C SER A 184 -15.61 0.20 30.58
N LYS A 185 -15.71 0.11 29.25
CA LYS A 185 -15.84 1.25 28.33
C LYS A 185 -17.27 1.78 28.23
N ARG A 186 -18.27 0.95 28.60
CA ARG A 186 -19.71 1.24 28.43
C ARG A 186 -20.05 1.62 26.98
N SER A 187 -19.44 0.93 26.03
CA SER A 187 -19.59 1.15 24.59
C SER A 187 -19.62 -0.18 23.84
N CYS A 188 -20.19 -0.16 22.64
CA CYS A 188 -20.17 -1.28 21.70
C CYS A 188 -18.86 -1.25 20.89
N GLU A 189 -18.04 -2.28 21.04
CA GLU A 189 -16.67 -2.35 20.49
C GLU A 189 -16.47 -3.67 19.74
N PHE A 190 -15.34 -3.79 19.03
CA PHE A 190 -14.89 -5.09 18.56
C PHE A 190 -14.45 -5.97 19.73
N GLU A 191 -14.66 -7.29 19.60
CA GLU A 191 -14.26 -8.28 20.61
C GLU A 191 -12.80 -8.13 21.04
N ASP A 192 -11.89 -8.01 20.06
CA ASP A 192 -10.44 -7.82 20.28
C ASP A 192 -10.06 -6.53 21.01
N ASP A 193 -10.95 -5.54 21.05
CA ASP A 193 -10.70 -4.26 21.71
C ASP A 193 -11.21 -4.23 23.16
N CYS A 194 -11.81 -5.34 23.63
CA CYS A 194 -12.34 -5.52 24.98
C CYS A 194 -11.50 -6.53 25.82
N LYS A 195 -10.18 -6.59 25.59
CA LYS A 195 -9.26 -7.61 26.14
C LYS A 195 -9.10 -7.64 27.67
N ASP A 196 -9.48 -6.57 28.38
CA ASP A 196 -9.32 -6.46 29.84
C ASP A 196 -10.66 -6.43 30.60
N SER A 197 -11.78 -6.85 30.00
CA SER A 197 -13.11 -6.65 30.59
C SER A 197 -14.14 -7.72 30.25
N GLU A 198 -15.13 -7.88 31.13
CA GLU A 198 -16.34 -8.66 30.81
C GLU A 198 -17.04 -8.03 29.61
N TRP A 199 -17.51 -8.85 28.68
CA TRP A 199 -18.28 -8.39 27.53
C TRP A 199 -19.55 -9.22 27.34
N LEU A 200 -20.54 -8.59 26.72
CA LEU A 200 -21.81 -9.22 26.32
C LEU A 200 -21.95 -9.19 24.81
N SER A 201 -22.50 -10.26 24.24
CA SER A 201 -22.76 -10.34 22.81
C SER A 201 -24.04 -11.11 22.52
N ILE A 202 -24.39 -11.14 21.24
CA ILE A 202 -25.55 -11.83 20.69
C ILE A 202 -25.49 -13.34 20.99
N PRO A 203 -26.64 -14.04 21.04
CA PRO A 203 -26.69 -15.48 21.27
C PRO A 203 -25.90 -16.27 20.22
N GLU A 204 -25.57 -17.53 20.52
CA GLU A 204 -24.98 -18.46 19.55
C GLU A 204 -25.97 -18.97 18.49
N ASP A 205 -27.27 -18.84 18.79
CA ASP A 205 -28.39 -19.20 17.93
C ASP A 205 -29.17 -17.94 17.53
N PHE A 206 -29.79 -17.93 16.36
CA PHE A 206 -30.57 -16.78 15.92
C PHE A 206 -31.82 -16.59 16.81
N HIS A 207 -31.85 -15.48 17.55
CA HIS A 207 -33.01 -15.04 18.33
C HIS A 207 -33.34 -13.57 18.02
N ASN A 208 -34.63 -13.27 17.85
CA ASN A 208 -35.10 -11.92 17.57
C ASN A 208 -35.00 -10.99 18.79
N ASP A 209 -35.10 -11.54 20.00
CA ASP A 209 -35.12 -10.78 21.25
C ASP A 209 -34.03 -11.28 22.21
N PRO A 210 -33.31 -10.39 22.91
CA PRO A 210 -32.27 -10.76 23.87
C PRO A 210 -32.83 -11.45 25.12
N VAL A 211 -34.14 -11.28 25.38
CA VAL A 211 -34.87 -11.87 26.49
C VAL A 211 -36.18 -12.45 26.00
N SER A 212 -36.48 -13.67 26.43
CA SER A 212 -37.79 -14.30 26.23
C SER A 212 -38.43 -14.60 27.58
N TYR A 213 -39.77 -14.66 27.62
CA TYR A 213 -40.48 -14.99 28.85
C TYR A 213 -41.68 -15.89 28.59
N LYS A 214 -42.03 -16.68 29.62
CA LYS A 214 -43.19 -17.56 29.65
C LYS A 214 -43.99 -17.32 30.92
N LEU A 215 -45.31 -17.33 30.77
CA LEU A 215 -46.26 -17.13 31.84
C LEU A 215 -47.07 -18.41 32.07
N GLU A 216 -46.75 -19.08 33.17
CA GLU A 216 -47.36 -20.36 33.56
C GLU A 216 -48.34 -20.15 34.71
N ARG A 217 -49.41 -20.94 34.73
CA ARG A 217 -50.37 -20.97 35.84
C ARG A 217 -50.32 -22.33 36.53
N SER A 218 -49.98 -22.32 37.81
CA SER A 218 -49.94 -23.52 38.66
C SER A 218 -51.36 -24.06 38.94
N HIS A 219 -51.46 -25.35 39.27
CA HIS A 219 -52.68 -26.00 39.75
C HIS A 219 -53.29 -25.34 41.01
N VAL A 220 -52.46 -24.62 41.79
CA VAL A 220 -52.86 -23.88 43.00
C VAL A 220 -53.29 -22.43 42.68
N GLY A 221 -53.32 -22.04 41.40
CA GLY A 221 -53.78 -20.70 40.96
C GLY A 221 -52.72 -19.59 41.02
N GLN A 222 -51.49 -19.88 41.48
CA GLN A 222 -50.35 -18.96 41.42
C GLN A 222 -49.82 -18.80 39.99
N LEU A 223 -49.40 -17.58 39.66
CA LEU A 223 -48.77 -17.25 38.39
C LEU A 223 -47.25 -17.26 38.52
N LYS A 224 -46.59 -17.99 37.63
CA LYS A 224 -45.13 -18.13 37.57
C LYS A 224 -44.62 -17.52 36.28
N LEU A 225 -43.82 -16.47 36.41
CA LEU A 225 -43.11 -15.84 35.30
C LEU A 225 -41.72 -16.44 35.20
N ILE A 226 -41.41 -17.06 34.07
CA ILE A 226 -40.09 -17.60 33.74
C ILE A 226 -39.48 -16.70 32.67
N VAL A 227 -38.31 -16.12 32.94
CA VAL A 227 -37.62 -15.20 32.04
C VAL A 227 -36.24 -15.76 31.73
N GLN A 228 -35.91 -15.83 30.45
CA GLN A 228 -34.67 -16.41 29.96
C GLN A 228 -33.93 -15.38 29.10
N THR A 229 -32.65 -15.17 29.40
CA THR A 229 -31.76 -14.31 28.61
C THR A 229 -31.02 -15.14 27.57
N HIS A 230 -30.99 -14.69 26.32
CA HIS A 230 -30.29 -15.36 25.22
C HIS A 230 -28.98 -14.63 24.91
N LEU A 231 -28.16 -14.34 25.91
CA LEU A 231 -26.92 -13.58 25.74
C LEU A 231 -25.69 -14.46 25.87
N THR A 232 -24.67 -14.17 25.06
CA THR A 232 -23.36 -14.80 25.16
C THR A 232 -22.43 -13.92 25.97
N THR A 233 -21.78 -14.49 26.98
CA THR A 233 -20.86 -13.83 27.91
C THR A 233 -19.43 -14.31 27.71
N SER A 234 -18.45 -13.52 28.13
CA SER A 234 -17.03 -13.92 28.11
C SER A 234 -16.70 -15.11 29.03
N GLN A 235 -17.56 -15.43 29.99
CA GLN A 235 -17.43 -16.57 30.92
C GLN A 235 -18.65 -17.50 30.81
N LYS A 236 -18.45 -18.82 30.93
CA LYS A 236 -19.53 -19.83 30.85
C LYS A 236 -20.54 -19.78 32.02
N ASP A 237 -20.10 -19.32 33.19
CA ASP A 237 -20.94 -19.04 34.36
C ASP A 237 -20.57 -17.66 34.95
N PRO A 238 -21.23 -16.57 34.53
CA PRO A 238 -20.88 -15.24 35.02
C PRO A 238 -21.16 -15.12 36.52
N SER A 239 -20.11 -14.93 37.32
CA SER A 239 -20.25 -14.71 38.76
C SER A 239 -21.13 -13.48 39.04
N GLY A 240 -22.18 -13.64 39.84
CA GLY A 240 -23.08 -12.53 40.21
C GLY A 240 -24.29 -12.31 39.29
N PHE A 241 -24.71 -13.32 38.51
CA PHE A 241 -26.01 -13.29 37.82
C PHE A 241 -27.16 -13.06 38.81
N ALA A 242 -27.91 -11.97 38.63
CA ALA A 242 -29.07 -11.66 39.43
C ALA A 242 -30.16 -10.97 38.61
N CYS A 243 -31.41 -11.20 38.96
CA CYS A 243 -32.55 -10.51 38.36
C CYS A 243 -33.36 -9.80 39.43
N GLN A 244 -33.65 -8.53 39.20
CA GLN A 244 -34.55 -7.75 40.02
C GLN A 244 -35.82 -7.45 39.22
N PHE A 245 -36.96 -7.91 39.74
CA PHE A 245 -38.28 -7.66 39.17
C PHE A 245 -38.89 -6.43 39.83
N VAL A 246 -39.03 -5.34 39.07
CA VAL A 246 -39.55 -4.06 39.56
C VAL A 246 -40.93 -3.83 38.96
N GLY A 247 -41.95 -3.87 39.81
CA GLY A 247 -43.32 -3.51 39.44
C GLY A 247 -43.63 -2.05 39.74
N ALA A 248 -44.70 -1.53 39.13
CA ALA A 248 -45.19 -0.17 39.36
C ALA A 248 -45.58 0.14 40.83
N PHE A 249 -45.82 -0.89 41.66
CA PHE A 249 -46.31 -0.78 43.04
C PHE A 249 -45.42 -1.48 44.10
N GLY A 250 -44.16 -1.81 43.79
CA GLY A 250 -43.20 -2.43 44.72
C GLY A 250 -42.75 -3.85 44.37
N GLU A 251 -42.20 -4.60 45.34
CA GLU A 251 -41.73 -5.99 45.15
C GLU A 251 -42.88 -6.94 44.82
N MET A 252 -42.89 -7.47 43.59
CA MET A 252 -43.99 -8.29 43.06
C MET A 252 -43.81 -9.79 43.25
N CYS A 253 -42.58 -10.25 43.47
CA CYS A 253 -42.27 -11.67 43.57
C CYS A 253 -42.27 -12.14 45.03
N ASP A 254 -42.71 -13.37 45.27
CA ASP A 254 -42.77 -13.99 46.59
C ASP A 254 -41.36 -14.20 47.19
N ARG A 255 -41.23 -14.33 48.52
CA ARG A 255 -39.95 -14.63 49.19
C ARG A 255 -39.44 -16.05 48.91
N ASN A 256 -40.32 -16.96 48.48
CA ASN A 256 -39.99 -18.36 48.17
C ASN A 256 -39.54 -18.60 46.72
N ASN A 257 -38.96 -17.60 46.04
CA ASN A 257 -38.51 -17.79 44.66
C ASN A 257 -37.26 -18.69 44.58
N PRO A 258 -37.13 -19.49 43.51
CA PRO A 258 -35.87 -20.14 43.19
C PRO A 258 -34.74 -19.11 43.05
N PRO A 259 -33.51 -19.42 43.47
CA PRO A 259 -32.37 -18.55 43.23
C PRO A 259 -32.17 -18.35 41.71
N PRO A 260 -31.76 -17.15 41.26
CA PRO A 260 -31.46 -16.91 39.85
C PRO A 260 -30.29 -17.79 39.41
N GLN A 261 -30.44 -18.49 38.30
CA GLN A 261 -29.40 -19.35 37.72
C GLN A 261 -29.25 -18.98 36.26
N PHE A 262 -28.07 -18.55 35.82
CA PHE A 262 -27.86 -18.18 34.42
C PHE A 262 -28.21 -19.37 33.50
N PRO A 263 -29.00 -19.17 32.44
CA PRO A 263 -29.52 -17.92 31.88
C PRO A 263 -30.98 -17.57 32.28
N GLN A 264 -31.55 -18.18 33.32
CA GLN A 264 -32.97 -18.09 33.68
C GLN A 264 -33.24 -17.44 35.05
N CYS A 265 -34.27 -16.60 35.10
CA CYS A 265 -34.82 -16.02 36.30
C CYS A 265 -36.31 -16.35 36.44
N THR A 266 -36.72 -16.69 37.66
CA THR A 266 -38.10 -17.08 37.95
C THR A 266 -38.70 -16.15 39.01
N CYS A 267 -39.89 -15.63 38.73
CA CYS A 267 -40.68 -14.81 39.66
C CYS A 267 -42.06 -15.46 39.87
N ILE A 268 -42.33 -15.91 41.09
CA ILE A 268 -43.66 -16.31 41.53
C ILE A 268 -44.38 -15.04 41.99
N LEU A 269 -45.47 -14.66 41.31
CA LEU A 269 -46.19 -13.42 41.61
C LEU A 269 -46.97 -13.54 42.93
N LYS A 270 -46.90 -12.52 43.80
CA LYS A 270 -47.63 -12.44 45.07
C LYS A 270 -49.16 -12.50 44.90
N SER A 271 -49.66 -12.05 43.75
CA SER A 271 -51.08 -12.12 43.38
C SER A 271 -51.27 -13.08 42.20
N GLY A 272 -52.24 -13.99 42.30
CA GLY A 272 -52.61 -14.92 41.23
C GLY A 272 -53.48 -14.29 40.11
N THR A 273 -53.80 -13.00 40.20
CA THR A 273 -54.65 -12.28 39.23
C THR A 273 -53.95 -11.04 38.68
N LEU A 274 -53.95 -10.90 37.35
CA LEU A 274 -53.42 -9.74 36.63
C LEU A 274 -54.54 -8.72 36.36
N PRO A 275 -54.25 -7.39 36.38
CA PRO A 275 -55.22 -6.36 35.99
C PRO A 275 -55.66 -6.48 34.53
N ASP A 276 -56.86 -6.02 34.21
CA ASP A 276 -57.41 -6.07 32.84
C ASP A 276 -56.60 -5.25 31.83
N GLU A 277 -55.99 -4.14 32.27
CA GLU A 277 -55.14 -3.28 31.42
C GLU A 277 -53.73 -3.87 31.15
N GLY A 278 -53.42 -5.00 31.77
CA GLY A 278 -52.09 -5.62 31.79
C GLY A 278 -51.17 -5.00 32.86
N LEU A 279 -50.11 -5.72 33.21
CA LEU A 279 -49.15 -5.31 34.23
C LEU A 279 -47.80 -5.00 33.58
N ASN A 280 -47.36 -3.74 33.67
CA ASN A 280 -46.04 -3.33 33.21
C ASN A 280 -44.98 -3.71 34.27
N LEU A 281 -43.95 -4.40 33.83
CA LEU A 281 -42.87 -4.93 34.65
C LEU A 281 -41.54 -4.51 34.05
N THR A 282 -40.64 -3.98 34.87
CA THR A 282 -39.25 -3.76 34.46
C THR A 282 -38.37 -4.80 35.14
N ILE A 283 -37.64 -5.56 34.34
CA ILE A 283 -36.68 -6.55 34.82
C ILE A 283 -35.30 -5.95 34.69
N ARG A 284 -34.54 -5.92 35.79
CA ARG A 284 -33.13 -5.52 35.78
C ARG A 284 -32.27 -6.77 35.93
N PHE A 285 -31.51 -7.08 34.89
CA PHE A 285 -30.51 -8.13 34.90
C PHE A 285 -29.17 -7.55 35.32
N ARG A 286 -28.48 -8.26 36.19
CA ARG A 286 -27.09 -8.01 36.56
C ARG A 286 -26.26 -9.22 36.16
N LEU A 287 -25.28 -9.02 35.28
CA LEU A 287 -24.29 -10.02 34.88
C LEU A 287 -22.92 -9.44 35.21
N GLY A 288 -22.30 -9.91 36.29
CA GLY A 288 -21.05 -9.35 36.81
C GLY A 288 -21.18 -7.84 37.12
N THR A 289 -20.49 -7.03 36.32
CA THR A 289 -20.50 -5.55 36.40
C THR A 289 -21.55 -4.88 35.50
N VAL A 290 -22.16 -5.61 34.56
CA VAL A 290 -23.15 -5.06 33.63
C VAL A 290 -24.54 -5.15 34.20
N ASN A 291 -25.29 -4.05 34.09
CA ASN A 291 -26.72 -4.02 34.35
C ASN A 291 -27.46 -3.65 33.07
N PHE A 292 -28.52 -4.39 32.74
CA PHE A 292 -29.43 -4.05 31.66
C PHE A 292 -30.88 -4.27 32.06
N THR A 293 -31.77 -3.56 31.40
CA THR A 293 -33.19 -3.54 31.78
C THR A 293 -34.08 -3.87 30.61
N GLU A 294 -35.05 -4.75 30.83
CA GLU A 294 -36.10 -5.06 29.87
C GLU A 294 -37.47 -4.70 30.42
N GLN A 295 -38.33 -4.18 29.55
CA GLN A 295 -39.71 -3.82 29.89
C GLN A 295 -40.68 -4.83 29.30
N LEU A 296 -41.41 -5.52 30.17
CA LEU A 296 -42.43 -6.48 29.79
C LEU A 296 -43.81 -5.96 30.15
N LYS A 297 -44.80 -6.20 29.28
CA LYS A 297 -46.21 -6.01 29.60
C LYS A 297 -46.88 -7.38 29.75
N LEU A 298 -47.13 -7.79 30.99
CA LEU A 298 -47.79 -9.05 31.29
C LEU A 298 -49.29 -8.90 31.10
N ASN A 299 -49.82 -9.59 30.11
CA ASN A 299 -51.25 -9.66 29.86
C ASN A 299 -51.81 -10.96 30.42
N ASN A 300 -53.06 -10.95 30.88
CA ASN A 300 -53.75 -12.18 31.21
C ASN A 300 -53.95 -12.99 29.92
N CYS A 301 -53.30 -14.16 29.80
CA CYS A 301 -53.39 -15.01 28.61
C CYS A 301 -54.85 -15.39 28.28
N SER A 302 -55.75 -15.40 29.28
CA SER A 302 -57.17 -15.70 29.11
C SER A 302 -58.00 -14.52 28.56
N ASN A 303 -57.45 -13.30 28.58
CA ASN A 303 -58.07 -12.09 28.05
C ASN A 303 -57.70 -11.85 26.57
N ILE A 304 -56.68 -12.54 26.05
CA ILE A 304 -56.30 -12.49 24.63
C ILE A 304 -57.30 -13.35 23.83
N ARG A 305 -58.41 -12.73 23.42
CA ARG A 305 -59.53 -13.37 22.71
C ARG A 305 -59.73 -12.78 21.33
N GLY A 306 -60.22 -13.59 20.41
CA GLY A 306 -60.54 -13.19 19.04
C GLY A 306 -60.71 -14.40 18.14
N SER A 307 -61.13 -14.19 16.89
CA SER A 307 -61.14 -15.27 15.89
C SER A 307 -59.70 -15.75 15.64
N PRO A 308 -59.44 -17.08 15.59
CA PRO A 308 -58.10 -17.61 15.30
C PRO A 308 -57.52 -16.99 14.01
N SER A 309 -56.43 -16.26 14.16
CA SER A 309 -55.66 -15.67 13.05
C SER A 309 -54.16 -15.80 13.34
N SER A 310 -53.32 -15.79 12.30
CA SER A 310 -51.86 -15.77 12.46
C SER A 310 -51.43 -14.63 13.38
N PHE A 311 -52.03 -13.44 13.23
CA PHE A 311 -51.77 -12.28 14.06
C PHE A 311 -52.13 -12.49 15.54
N LEU A 312 -53.30 -13.04 15.83
CA LEU A 312 -53.73 -13.31 17.21
C LEU A 312 -52.84 -14.36 17.88
N CYS A 313 -52.41 -15.37 17.11
CA CYS A 313 -51.46 -16.37 17.57
C CYS A 313 -50.09 -15.76 17.87
N GLU A 314 -49.53 -14.95 16.97
CA GLU A 314 -48.26 -14.26 17.20
C GLU A 314 -48.34 -13.33 18.41
N HIS A 315 -49.42 -12.58 18.55
CA HIS A 315 -49.66 -11.71 19.72
C HIS A 315 -49.74 -12.51 21.03
N CYS A 316 -50.40 -13.67 21.01
CA CYS A 316 -50.47 -14.57 22.16
C CYS A 316 -49.08 -15.09 22.55
N VAL A 317 -48.32 -15.65 21.60
CA VAL A 317 -46.99 -16.22 21.85
C VAL A 317 -46.00 -15.13 22.29
N LYS A 318 -46.01 -13.94 21.67
CA LYS A 318 -45.20 -12.78 22.09
C LYS A 318 -45.56 -12.24 23.48
N SER A 319 -46.78 -12.50 23.96
CA SER A 319 -47.22 -12.16 25.32
C SER A 319 -46.76 -13.19 26.38
N GLY A 320 -45.91 -14.15 26.01
CA GLY A 320 -45.42 -15.21 26.89
C GLY A 320 -46.45 -16.31 27.17
N CYS A 321 -47.51 -16.39 26.38
CA CYS A 321 -48.60 -17.36 26.50
C CYS A 321 -48.43 -18.54 25.52
N GLY A 322 -49.18 -19.61 25.72
CA GLY A 322 -49.21 -20.79 24.83
C GLY A 322 -50.41 -20.75 23.88
N TRP A 323 -50.26 -21.21 22.64
CA TRP A 323 -51.36 -21.32 21.69
C TRP A 323 -51.98 -22.72 21.68
N SER A 324 -53.31 -22.79 21.73
CA SER A 324 -54.08 -24.04 21.63
C SER A 324 -54.95 -24.03 20.37
N LYS A 325 -55.48 -25.20 19.95
CA LYS A 325 -56.33 -25.33 18.74
C LYS A 325 -57.52 -24.36 18.69
N THR A 326 -57.97 -23.84 19.84
CA THR A 326 -59.15 -22.98 19.99
C THR A 326 -58.84 -21.55 20.43
N GLY A 327 -57.57 -21.17 20.65
CA GLY A 327 -57.18 -19.80 21.03
C GLY A 327 -56.00 -19.72 22.00
N CYS A 328 -55.75 -18.52 22.52
CA CYS A 328 -54.67 -18.24 23.46
C CYS A 328 -54.90 -18.91 24.83
N SER A 329 -53.85 -19.45 25.43
CA SER A 329 -53.87 -20.20 26.70
C SER A 329 -52.59 -19.91 27.51
N TRP A 330 -52.52 -20.35 28.76
CA TRP A 330 -51.28 -20.22 29.54
C TRP A 330 -50.16 -21.11 28.96
N ALA A 331 -48.89 -20.74 29.16
CA ALA A 331 -47.75 -21.37 28.49
C ALA A 331 -47.60 -22.89 28.77
N ASN A 332 -48.14 -23.38 29.89
CA ASN A 332 -48.14 -24.80 30.26
C ASN A 332 -49.32 -25.60 29.65
N HIS A 333 -50.25 -24.94 28.95
CA HIS A 333 -51.47 -25.55 28.39
C HIS A 333 -51.57 -25.45 26.86
N GLY A 334 -50.56 -24.88 26.19
CA GLY A 334 -50.53 -24.71 24.74
C GLY A 334 -49.09 -24.66 24.21
N GLU A 335 -48.93 -24.73 22.89
CA GLU A 335 -47.62 -24.65 22.25
C GLU A 335 -47.13 -23.19 22.23
N GLY A 336 -45.97 -22.95 22.83
CA GLY A 336 -45.37 -21.61 22.93
C GLY A 336 -44.43 -21.25 21.78
N ASN A 337 -44.48 -21.97 20.65
CA ASN A 337 -43.57 -21.75 19.51
C ASN A 337 -44.28 -20.95 18.41
N ALA A 338 -43.61 -19.93 17.86
CA ALA A 338 -44.19 -19.04 16.86
C ALA A 338 -44.53 -19.74 15.52
N SER A 339 -43.93 -20.91 15.26
CA SER A 339 -44.20 -21.74 14.08
C SER A 339 -45.66 -22.22 13.98
N VAL A 340 -46.36 -22.34 15.10
CA VAL A 340 -47.78 -22.74 15.16
C VAL A 340 -48.67 -21.73 14.43
N CYS A 341 -48.29 -20.44 14.44
CA CYS A 341 -49.09 -19.36 13.88
C CYS A 341 -49.13 -19.36 12.35
N GLN A 342 -48.13 -19.95 11.69
CA GLN A 342 -48.02 -20.00 10.23
C GLN A 342 -49.10 -20.87 9.56
N THR A 343 -49.81 -21.72 10.32
CA THR A 343 -50.87 -22.60 9.79
C THR A 343 -52.27 -21.99 9.81
N ILE A 344 -52.44 -20.76 10.31
CA ILE A 344 -53.75 -20.15 10.58
C ILE A 344 -54.14 -19.13 9.49
N LYS A 345 -55.00 -19.52 8.53
CA LYS A 345 -55.60 -18.60 7.55
C LYS A 345 -56.86 -17.93 8.12
N SER A 346 -56.82 -16.62 8.41
CA SER A 346 -58.02 -15.89 8.84
C SER A 346 -58.94 -15.55 7.66
N LYS A 347 -60.25 -15.70 7.87
CA LYS A 347 -61.32 -15.16 7.01
C LYS A 347 -61.92 -13.93 7.71
N MET A 348 -61.65 -12.73 7.19
CA MET A 348 -62.45 -11.52 7.42
C MET A 348 -62.65 -10.79 6.08
N SER A 349 -63.80 -10.16 5.90
CA SER A 349 -64.32 -9.67 4.61
C SER A 349 -63.92 -8.21 4.35
N PHE A 350 -62.69 -7.98 3.93
CA PHE A 350 -62.34 -6.81 3.12
C PHE A 350 -62.21 -7.28 1.67
N SER A 351 -62.68 -6.47 0.72
CA SER A 351 -62.33 -6.71 -0.68
C SER A 351 -60.82 -6.55 -0.81
N PRO A 352 -60.06 -7.60 -1.15
CA PRO A 352 -58.60 -7.53 -1.13
C PRO A 352 -58.13 -6.44 -2.10
N PRO A 353 -57.31 -5.48 -1.65
CA PRO A 353 -56.78 -4.45 -2.53
C PRO A 353 -55.75 -5.07 -3.48
N GLU A 354 -55.80 -4.65 -4.74
CA GLU A 354 -54.89 -5.15 -5.79
C GLU A 354 -54.09 -4.01 -6.39
N ILE A 355 -52.77 -4.20 -6.50
CA ILE A 355 -51.84 -3.21 -7.02
C ILE A 355 -51.68 -3.43 -8.53
N SER A 356 -52.07 -2.44 -9.36
CA SER A 356 -51.89 -2.50 -10.81
C SER A 356 -50.57 -1.86 -11.25
N SER A 357 -50.20 -0.71 -10.68
CA SER A 357 -48.93 -0.05 -10.96
C SER A 357 -48.46 0.88 -9.87
N ILE A 358 -47.15 1.08 -9.81
CA ILE A 358 -46.49 2.12 -9.01
C ILE A 358 -45.72 3.02 -9.99
N SER A 359 -45.80 4.34 -9.84
CA SER A 359 -45.09 5.28 -10.71
C SER A 359 -44.38 6.38 -9.88
N PRO A 360 -43.05 6.54 -10.05
CA PRO A 360 -42.13 5.71 -10.83
C PRO A 360 -41.86 4.34 -10.15
N ARG A 361 -41.58 3.29 -10.94
CA ARG A 361 -41.16 1.97 -10.43
C ARG A 361 -39.67 1.89 -10.08
N VAL A 362 -38.87 2.74 -10.71
CA VAL A 362 -37.41 2.80 -10.57
C VAL A 362 -37.05 4.14 -9.98
N VAL A 363 -36.29 4.13 -8.90
CA VAL A 363 -35.91 5.34 -8.15
C VAL A 363 -34.44 5.26 -7.75
N SER A 364 -33.83 6.40 -7.43
CA SER A 364 -32.53 6.39 -6.75
C SER A 364 -32.68 5.86 -5.32
N PHE A 365 -31.58 5.45 -4.70
CA PHE A 365 -31.56 5.04 -3.28
C PHE A 365 -32.00 6.14 -2.30
N TYR A 366 -32.06 7.41 -2.74
CA TYR A 366 -32.64 8.51 -1.96
C TYR A 366 -34.18 8.46 -1.91
N GLY A 367 -34.79 7.53 -2.65
CA GLY A 367 -36.24 7.38 -2.72
C GLY A 367 -36.87 8.34 -3.71
N ARG A 368 -38.16 8.60 -3.50
CA ARG A 368 -38.96 9.47 -4.37
C ARG A 368 -40.11 10.09 -3.60
N ASN A 369 -40.30 11.38 -3.77
CA ASN A 369 -41.44 12.08 -3.20
C ASN A 369 -42.67 11.98 -4.13
N HIS A 370 -43.86 11.86 -3.52
CA HIS A 370 -45.15 11.87 -4.21
C HIS A 370 -45.27 10.81 -5.32
N ALA A 371 -44.81 9.60 -5.05
CA ALA A 371 -45.06 8.45 -5.92
C ALA A 371 -46.56 8.11 -5.93
N VAL A 372 -47.04 7.57 -7.05
CA VAL A 372 -48.44 7.22 -7.25
C VAL A 372 -48.57 5.71 -7.31
N LEU A 373 -49.45 5.13 -6.49
CA LEU A 373 -49.87 3.73 -6.60
C LEU A 373 -51.29 3.71 -7.14
N SER A 374 -51.49 2.95 -8.21
CA SER A 374 -52.78 2.71 -8.86
C SER A 374 -53.19 1.25 -8.67
N GLY A 375 -54.49 1.01 -8.56
CA GLY A 375 -55.03 -0.32 -8.28
C GLY A 375 -56.54 -0.35 -8.12
N TYR A 376 -57.03 -1.44 -7.53
CA TYR A 376 -58.45 -1.67 -7.25
C TYR A 376 -58.66 -1.85 -5.74
N ASN A 377 -59.84 -1.43 -5.25
CA ASN A 377 -60.24 -1.53 -3.85
C ASN A 377 -59.26 -0.87 -2.86
N LEU A 378 -58.67 0.28 -3.23
CA LEU A 378 -57.65 0.94 -2.40
C LEU A 378 -58.23 1.85 -1.32
N SER A 379 -59.54 2.02 -1.22
CA SER A 379 -60.22 3.00 -0.35
C SER A 379 -59.77 2.94 1.12
N ASP A 380 -59.57 1.73 1.62
CA ASP A 380 -59.30 1.48 3.04
C ASP A 380 -57.79 1.33 3.34
N VAL A 381 -56.93 1.55 2.33
CA VAL A 381 -55.48 1.48 2.52
C VAL A 381 -54.99 2.66 3.36
N THR A 382 -54.24 2.36 4.42
CA THR A 382 -53.72 3.36 5.37
C THR A 382 -52.23 3.64 5.17
N ARG A 383 -51.45 2.62 4.81
CA ARG A 383 -49.99 2.70 4.65
C ARG A 383 -49.51 1.78 3.53
N VAL A 384 -48.32 2.04 3.02
CA VAL A 384 -47.60 1.20 2.04
C VAL A 384 -46.37 0.63 2.73
N ARG A 385 -46.20 -0.69 2.71
CA ARG A 385 -45.07 -1.40 3.32
C ARG A 385 -44.07 -1.84 2.26
N PHE A 386 -42.80 -1.62 2.54
CA PHE A 386 -41.65 -1.99 1.72
C PHE A 386 -40.91 -3.11 2.44
N GLN A 387 -40.88 -4.29 1.83
CA GLN A 387 -40.32 -5.50 2.41
C GLN A 387 -39.21 -6.05 1.50
N ARG A 388 -38.00 -6.16 2.04
CA ARG A 388 -36.82 -6.68 1.32
C ARG A 388 -36.76 -8.21 1.42
N ASP A 389 -36.65 -8.71 2.65
CA ASP A 389 -36.61 -10.12 3.03
C ASP A 389 -37.48 -10.35 4.27
N THR A 390 -37.88 -11.59 4.51
CA THR A 390 -38.71 -12.06 5.62
C THR A 390 -38.06 -11.84 6.99
N ALA A 391 -36.73 -11.79 7.08
CA ALA A 391 -35.97 -11.57 8.32
C ALA A 391 -35.71 -10.10 8.67
N CYS A 392 -36.00 -9.14 7.78
CA CYS A 392 -35.69 -7.72 7.97
C CYS A 392 -36.92 -6.90 8.43
N ALA A 393 -36.68 -5.87 9.25
CA ALA A 393 -37.73 -4.90 9.61
C ALA A 393 -38.24 -4.16 8.36
N ALA A 394 -39.56 -4.17 8.15
CA ALA A 394 -40.19 -3.53 7.00
C ALA A 394 -40.33 -2.02 7.23
N GLN A 395 -40.10 -1.22 6.18
CA GLN A 395 -40.37 0.22 6.21
C GLN A 395 -41.82 0.48 5.80
N GLU A 396 -42.48 1.45 6.44
CA GLU A 396 -43.84 1.83 6.12
C GLU A 396 -43.91 3.32 5.78
N SER A 397 -44.66 3.65 4.73
CA SER A 397 -44.94 5.02 4.31
C SER A 397 -46.44 5.28 4.44
N PRO A 398 -46.86 6.37 5.11
CA PRO A 398 -48.28 6.70 5.16
C PRO A 398 -48.85 6.96 3.77
N VAL A 399 -50.16 6.84 3.62
CA VAL A 399 -50.84 7.21 2.38
C VAL A 399 -51.33 8.66 2.46
N TRP A 400 -51.03 9.44 1.43
CA TRP A 400 -51.59 10.76 1.20
C TRP A 400 -52.53 10.69 0.00
N ASN A 401 -53.64 11.45 0.04
CA ASN A 401 -54.57 11.61 -1.08
C ASN A 401 -55.00 10.28 -1.75
N ASN A 402 -55.99 9.60 -1.18
CA ASN A 402 -56.51 8.31 -1.65
C ASN A 402 -57.89 8.49 -2.32
N THR A 403 -57.98 8.15 -3.60
CA THR A 403 -59.23 8.22 -4.39
C THR A 403 -59.94 6.87 -4.53
N GLY A 404 -59.45 5.81 -3.87
CA GLY A 404 -59.94 4.44 -4.00
C GLY A 404 -59.41 3.67 -5.22
N VAL A 405 -58.84 4.39 -6.19
CA VAL A 405 -58.18 3.84 -7.40
C VAL A 405 -56.72 4.26 -7.48
N ASN A 406 -56.42 5.50 -7.07
CA ASN A 406 -55.06 6.02 -6.97
C ASN A 406 -54.81 6.52 -5.55
N LEU A 407 -53.60 6.29 -5.05
CA LEU A 407 -53.12 6.86 -3.81
C LEU A 407 -51.71 7.42 -3.99
N THR A 408 -51.34 8.42 -3.20
CA THR A 408 -49.98 9.00 -3.24
C THR A 408 -49.21 8.63 -1.99
N PHE A 409 -47.92 8.36 -2.15
CA PHE A 409 -47.02 7.94 -1.07
C PHE A 409 -45.58 8.39 -1.32
N HIS A 410 -44.76 8.47 -0.28
CA HIS A 410 -43.33 8.71 -0.38
C HIS A 410 -42.63 7.36 -0.41
N ILE A 411 -41.77 7.16 -1.41
CA ILE A 411 -40.87 6.01 -1.44
C ILE A 411 -39.68 6.36 -0.54
N PRO A 412 -39.44 5.63 0.57
CA PRO A 412 -38.40 5.97 1.54
C PRO A 412 -37.01 5.76 0.97
N SER A 413 -36.02 6.44 1.54
CA SER A 413 -34.62 6.21 1.23
C SER A 413 -34.11 4.89 1.82
N THR A 414 -33.08 4.33 1.21
CA THR A 414 -32.50 3.04 1.61
C THR A 414 -30.99 3.01 1.35
N ASN A 415 -30.29 2.16 2.10
CA ASN A 415 -28.87 1.86 1.88
C ASN A 415 -28.64 0.75 0.82
N TYR A 416 -29.72 0.15 0.33
CA TYR A 416 -29.73 -0.99 -0.59
C TYR A 416 -30.02 -0.58 -2.04
N LYS A 417 -29.37 -1.22 -3.02
CA LYS A 417 -29.73 -1.15 -4.44
C LYS A 417 -30.37 -2.49 -4.83
N GLY A 418 -31.40 -2.44 -5.66
CA GLY A 418 -32.13 -3.63 -6.08
C GLY A 418 -33.62 -3.56 -5.78
N VAL A 419 -34.28 -4.71 -5.95
CA VAL A 419 -35.74 -4.80 -5.94
C VAL A 419 -36.26 -5.04 -4.53
N VAL A 420 -37.32 -4.32 -4.16
CA VAL A 420 -38.03 -4.44 -2.88
C VAL A 420 -39.50 -4.74 -3.17
N ARG A 421 -40.10 -5.65 -2.41
CA ARG A 421 -41.53 -5.96 -2.52
C ARG A 421 -42.36 -4.92 -1.79
N VAL A 422 -43.52 -4.62 -2.34
CA VAL A 422 -44.43 -3.59 -1.85
C VAL A 422 -45.81 -4.19 -1.67
N CYS A 423 -46.38 -4.02 -0.50
CA CYS A 423 -47.78 -4.32 -0.23
C CYS A 423 -48.47 -3.12 0.42
N VAL A 424 -49.80 -3.09 0.31
CA VAL A 424 -50.64 -2.08 0.96
C VAL A 424 -51.19 -2.63 2.28
N ILE A 425 -51.27 -1.77 3.30
CA ILE A 425 -51.71 -2.12 4.64
C ILE A 425 -53.13 -1.60 4.89
N LEU A 426 -54.03 -2.51 5.28
CA LEU A 426 -55.38 -2.21 5.75
C LEU A 426 -55.38 -1.84 7.24
N PRO A 427 -56.48 -1.26 7.79
CA PRO A 427 -56.54 -0.82 9.19
C PRO A 427 -56.37 -1.97 10.20
N ASP A 428 -56.67 -3.21 9.78
CA ASP A 428 -56.46 -4.44 10.57
C ASP A 428 -54.99 -4.91 10.60
N GLY A 429 -54.08 -4.20 9.92
CA GLY A 429 -52.66 -4.51 9.85
C GLY A 429 -52.29 -5.56 8.80
N SER A 430 -53.26 -6.10 8.05
CA SER A 430 -53.01 -7.06 6.99
C SER A 430 -52.35 -6.41 5.76
N CYS A 431 -51.44 -7.13 5.13
CA CYS A 431 -50.60 -6.67 4.01
C CYS A 431 -51.04 -7.41 2.73
N HIS A 432 -51.44 -6.64 1.72
CA HIS A 432 -52.08 -7.15 0.49
C HIS A 432 -51.44 -6.58 -0.77
N GLY A 433 -51.52 -7.33 -1.87
CA GLY A 433 -50.88 -6.96 -3.14
C GLY A 433 -49.39 -7.32 -3.21
N ASN A 434 -48.86 -7.35 -4.44
CA ASN A 434 -47.48 -7.74 -4.74
C ASN A 434 -46.86 -6.78 -5.77
N GLY A 435 -46.60 -5.54 -5.34
CA GLY A 435 -45.86 -4.56 -6.13
C GLY A 435 -44.35 -4.71 -5.94
N THR A 436 -43.57 -4.09 -6.83
CA THR A 436 -42.11 -4.05 -6.72
C THR A 436 -41.57 -2.67 -7.06
N ILE A 437 -40.57 -2.22 -6.31
CA ILE A 437 -39.82 -0.99 -6.59
C ILE A 437 -38.34 -1.36 -6.71
N SER A 438 -37.64 -0.75 -7.67
CA SER A 438 -36.20 -0.93 -7.87
C SER A 438 -35.44 0.31 -7.46
N TYR A 439 -34.55 0.17 -6.49
CA TYR A 439 -33.61 1.22 -6.08
C TYR A 439 -32.32 1.14 -6.90
N GLN A 440 -31.87 2.27 -7.42
CA GLN A 440 -30.66 2.42 -8.23
C GLN A 440 -29.72 3.48 -7.66
N SER A 441 -28.58 3.69 -8.33
CA SER A 441 -27.60 4.70 -7.93
C SER A 441 -28.12 6.13 -7.97
N SER A 442 -27.44 6.98 -7.21
CA SER A 442 -27.64 8.43 -7.26
C SER A 442 -27.28 8.96 -8.65
N PRO A 443 -27.91 10.05 -9.09
CA PRO A 443 -27.44 10.76 -10.27
C PRO A 443 -26.04 11.32 -10.07
N THR A 444 -25.25 11.29 -11.13
CA THR A 444 -23.92 11.93 -11.16
C THR A 444 -23.87 12.95 -12.26
N CYS A 445 -23.11 14.02 -12.02
CA CYS A 445 -22.89 15.10 -12.98
C CYS A 445 -21.43 15.07 -13.45
N ILE A 446 -21.22 14.97 -14.76
CA ILE A 446 -19.89 14.94 -15.39
C ILE A 446 -19.54 16.32 -15.97
N GLY A 447 -20.52 17.03 -16.52
CA GLY A 447 -20.30 18.32 -17.15
C GLY A 447 -21.58 18.98 -17.65
N THR A 448 -21.45 20.23 -18.09
CA THR A 448 -22.53 21.03 -18.68
C THR A 448 -22.12 21.53 -20.06
N GLU A 449 -23.00 21.39 -21.04
CA GLU A 449 -22.80 21.92 -22.40
C GLU A 449 -23.99 22.83 -22.80
N PRO A 450 -23.74 24.12 -23.10
CA PRO A 450 -22.49 24.86 -22.88
C PRO A 450 -22.20 25.07 -21.38
N ASN A 451 -20.96 25.42 -21.03
CA ASN A 451 -20.52 25.63 -19.63
C ASN A 451 -20.66 27.10 -19.15
N SER A 452 -21.34 27.93 -19.93
CA SER A 452 -21.51 29.36 -19.64
C SER A 452 -22.87 29.89 -20.10
N THR A 453 -23.34 30.98 -19.49
CA THR A 453 -24.62 31.64 -19.84
C THR A 453 -24.50 33.16 -19.80
N TRP A 454 -25.43 33.85 -20.45
CA TRP A 454 -25.61 35.31 -20.32
C TRP A 454 -26.47 35.67 -19.09
N PHE A 455 -26.31 36.90 -18.58
CA PHE A 455 -26.99 37.39 -17.36
C PHE A 455 -28.51 37.39 -17.46
N SER A 456 -29.07 37.62 -18.64
CA SER A 456 -30.53 37.59 -18.84
C SER A 456 -31.19 36.21 -18.66
N GLY A 457 -30.40 35.12 -18.54
CA GLY A 457 -30.89 33.77 -18.32
C GLY A 457 -31.59 33.17 -19.55
N LYS A 458 -32.31 32.05 -19.36
CA LYS A 458 -33.04 31.30 -20.41
C LYS A 458 -32.15 30.72 -21.52
N ARG A 459 -30.86 30.54 -21.26
CA ARG A 459 -30.01 29.70 -22.13
C ARG A 459 -30.34 28.26 -21.83
N THR A 460 -30.54 27.44 -22.87
CA THR A 460 -30.74 26.00 -22.69
C THR A 460 -29.39 25.34 -22.40
N ILE A 461 -29.28 24.64 -21.28
CA ILE A 461 -28.08 23.94 -20.84
C ILE A 461 -28.38 22.47 -20.75
N THR A 462 -27.46 21.65 -21.27
CA THR A 462 -27.50 20.20 -21.14
C THR A 462 -26.51 19.77 -20.07
N ILE A 463 -27.00 19.13 -19.02
CA ILE A 463 -26.18 18.43 -18.01
C ILE A 463 -25.93 17.01 -18.53
N HIS A 464 -24.68 16.62 -18.58
CA HIS A 464 -24.24 15.27 -18.92
C HIS A 464 -23.84 14.51 -17.66
N GLY A 465 -24.25 13.26 -17.57
CA GLY A 465 -24.12 12.50 -16.34
C GLY A 465 -24.60 11.05 -16.43
N SER A 466 -24.96 10.49 -15.29
CA SER A 466 -25.64 9.20 -15.20
C SER A 466 -26.84 9.29 -14.26
N ASN A 467 -27.86 8.48 -14.51
CA ASN A 467 -29.11 8.39 -13.74
C ASN A 467 -29.85 9.75 -13.59
N LEU A 468 -29.70 10.66 -14.54
CA LEU A 468 -30.24 12.03 -14.46
C LEU A 468 -31.78 12.09 -14.54
N GLU A 469 -32.44 11.01 -14.94
CA GLU A 469 -33.90 10.86 -14.89
C GLU A 469 -34.46 10.94 -13.46
N PHE A 470 -33.63 10.73 -12.44
CA PHE A 470 -34.03 10.85 -11.03
C PHE A 470 -33.99 12.28 -10.49
N VAL A 471 -33.42 13.23 -11.24
CA VAL A 471 -33.29 14.63 -10.81
C VAL A 471 -34.65 15.34 -10.91
N GLU A 472 -35.08 15.95 -9.81
CA GLU A 472 -36.36 16.67 -9.70
C GLU A 472 -36.20 18.16 -10.01
N GLY A 473 -35.01 18.70 -9.86
CA GLY A 473 -34.73 20.12 -10.07
C GLY A 473 -33.24 20.45 -10.11
N VAL A 474 -32.91 21.60 -10.69
CA VAL A 474 -31.55 22.15 -10.77
C VAL A 474 -31.51 23.48 -10.03
N ILE A 475 -30.46 23.69 -9.22
CA ILE A 475 -30.28 24.86 -8.37
C ILE A 475 -28.95 25.53 -8.72
N HIS A 476 -28.96 26.85 -8.88
CA HIS A 476 -27.74 27.64 -9.02
C HIS A 476 -27.43 28.39 -7.72
N SER A 477 -26.16 28.42 -7.30
CA SER A 477 -25.76 29.06 -6.03
C SER A 477 -26.02 30.56 -5.93
N HIS A 478 -26.12 31.27 -7.06
CA HIS A 478 -26.45 32.69 -7.07
C HIS A 478 -27.94 32.96 -6.81
N ASN A 479 -28.81 31.95 -6.96
CA ASN A 479 -30.23 32.04 -6.64
C ASN A 479 -30.77 30.72 -6.06
N PRO A 480 -30.38 30.36 -4.82
CA PRO A 480 -30.68 29.04 -4.24
C PRO A 480 -32.16 28.80 -3.93
N GLN A 481 -33.00 29.85 -3.92
CA GLN A 481 -34.45 29.74 -3.70
C GLN A 481 -35.22 29.33 -4.95
N GLU A 482 -34.64 29.50 -6.13
CA GLU A 482 -35.28 29.16 -7.40
C GLU A 482 -34.82 27.75 -7.86
N VAL A 483 -35.70 26.77 -7.72
CA VAL A 483 -35.48 25.41 -8.22
C VAL A 483 -36.00 25.33 -9.65
N THR A 484 -35.09 25.24 -10.62
CA THR A 484 -35.47 25.11 -12.03
C THR A 484 -35.84 23.66 -12.35
N LEU A 485 -37.03 23.46 -12.91
CA LEU A 485 -37.48 22.14 -13.34
C LEU A 485 -36.79 21.73 -14.66
N PRO A 486 -36.39 20.46 -14.80
CA PRO A 486 -35.89 19.93 -16.07
C PRO A 486 -36.95 20.03 -17.18
N ARG A 487 -36.53 20.45 -18.38
CA ARG A 487 -37.39 20.40 -19.58
C ARG A 487 -37.52 18.99 -20.14
N SER A 488 -36.42 18.26 -20.11
CA SER A 488 -36.36 16.85 -20.47
C SER A 488 -35.19 16.21 -19.75
N SER A 489 -35.38 14.98 -19.30
CA SER A 489 -34.36 14.18 -18.65
C SER A 489 -34.42 12.76 -19.18
N ASN A 490 -33.24 12.17 -19.34
CA ASN A 490 -33.05 10.75 -19.55
C ASN A 490 -31.85 10.31 -18.69
N SER A 491 -31.41 9.06 -18.85
CA SER A 491 -30.35 8.50 -18.02
C SER A 491 -28.97 9.15 -18.19
N VAL A 492 -28.75 9.92 -19.25
CA VAL A 492 -27.44 10.50 -19.60
C VAL A 492 -27.47 12.02 -19.64
N ASN A 493 -28.57 12.59 -20.11
CA ASN A 493 -28.72 14.01 -20.42
C ASN A 493 -29.93 14.59 -19.69
N LEU A 494 -29.75 15.76 -19.10
CA LEU A 494 -30.82 16.57 -18.54
C LEU A 494 -30.72 17.98 -19.09
N THR A 495 -31.79 18.45 -19.72
CA THR A 495 -31.86 19.79 -20.30
C THR A 495 -32.73 20.70 -19.47
N TYR A 496 -32.24 21.91 -19.17
CA TYR A 496 -32.97 22.93 -18.41
C TYR A 496 -32.61 24.33 -18.91
N GLU A 497 -33.34 25.35 -18.46
CA GLU A 497 -33.06 26.75 -18.79
C GLU A 497 -32.41 27.48 -17.61
N THR A 498 -31.39 28.29 -17.86
CA THR A 498 -30.70 29.01 -16.78
C THR A 498 -31.59 30.08 -16.14
N PRO A 499 -31.54 30.25 -14.81
CA PRO A 499 -32.17 31.40 -14.14
C PRO A 499 -31.44 32.71 -14.49
N ALA A 500 -32.14 33.84 -14.37
CA ALA A 500 -31.57 35.16 -14.60
C ALA A 500 -30.69 35.60 -13.42
N ALA A 501 -29.56 36.24 -13.73
CA ALA A 501 -28.60 36.71 -12.73
C ALA A 501 -28.49 38.24 -12.72
N LYS A 502 -28.46 38.83 -11.52
CA LYS A 502 -28.18 40.26 -11.32
C LYS A 502 -26.76 40.43 -10.79
N SER A 503 -25.85 41.06 -11.56
CA SER A 503 -24.48 41.34 -11.12
C SER A 503 -23.95 42.64 -11.71
N THR A 504 -23.13 43.36 -10.93
CA THR A 504 -22.37 44.55 -11.36
C THR A 504 -20.96 44.21 -11.87
N GLN A 505 -20.56 42.94 -11.79
CA GLN A 505 -19.25 42.46 -12.23
C GLN A 505 -19.24 42.09 -13.72
N LYS A 506 -18.05 42.14 -14.35
CA LYS A 506 -17.85 41.78 -15.78
C LYS A 506 -18.15 40.31 -16.10
N SER A 507 -17.99 39.39 -15.15
CA SER A 507 -18.40 37.97 -15.24
C SER A 507 -18.21 37.31 -13.86
N PHE A 508 -18.98 36.29 -13.50
CA PHE A 508 -18.82 35.58 -12.22
C PHE A 508 -19.16 34.08 -12.36
N PHE A 509 -18.71 33.26 -11.40
CA PHE A 509 -18.99 31.82 -11.37
C PHE A 509 -20.16 31.49 -10.45
N SER A 510 -21.02 30.56 -10.85
CA SER A 510 -22.02 29.94 -9.97
C SER A 510 -21.85 28.42 -9.96
N SER A 511 -22.13 27.78 -8.82
CA SER A 511 -22.14 26.32 -8.74
C SER A 511 -23.54 25.81 -9.05
N VAL A 512 -23.59 24.66 -9.74
CA VAL A 512 -24.83 23.99 -10.12
C VAL A 512 -25.04 22.80 -9.19
N SER A 513 -26.26 22.59 -8.70
CA SER A 513 -26.62 21.46 -7.84
C SER A 513 -27.91 20.79 -8.33
N LEU A 514 -27.99 19.47 -8.16
CA LEU A 514 -29.11 18.63 -8.57
C LEU A 514 -29.94 18.26 -7.33
N LYS A 515 -31.25 18.50 -7.37
CA LYS A 515 -32.18 18.14 -6.31
C LYS A 515 -32.79 16.77 -6.60
N VAL A 516 -32.68 15.83 -5.66
CA VAL A 516 -33.15 14.44 -5.79
C VAL A 516 -33.85 14.04 -4.50
N ALA A 517 -35.16 13.86 -4.55
CA ALA A 517 -36.00 13.71 -3.35
C ALA A 517 -35.70 14.82 -2.31
N ASN A 518 -35.15 14.45 -1.15
CA ASN A 518 -34.79 15.40 -0.08
C ASN A 518 -33.31 15.80 -0.09
N GLU A 519 -32.52 15.32 -1.04
CA GLU A 519 -31.08 15.53 -1.12
C GLU A 519 -30.69 16.54 -2.20
N THR A 520 -29.58 17.24 -1.98
CA THR A 520 -29.00 18.19 -2.93
C THR A 520 -27.56 17.78 -3.26
N LEU A 521 -27.31 17.42 -4.51
CA LEU A 521 -26.04 16.90 -5.00
C LEU A 521 -25.30 17.99 -5.78
N SER A 522 -24.04 18.25 -5.45
CA SER A 522 -23.23 19.24 -6.16
C SER A 522 -22.78 18.72 -7.54
N CYS A 523 -22.95 19.51 -8.59
CA CYS A 523 -22.29 19.29 -9.88
C CYS A 523 -20.98 20.09 -9.92
N TYR A 524 -19.85 19.39 -10.03
CA TYR A 524 -18.51 19.99 -10.08
C TYR A 524 -18.23 20.58 -11.47
N THR A 525 -18.91 21.69 -11.80
CA THR A 525 -18.71 22.44 -13.05
C THR A 525 -18.42 23.90 -12.76
N ASN A 526 -17.38 24.45 -13.39
CA ASN A 526 -17.09 25.88 -13.37
C ASN A 526 -18.08 26.61 -14.30
N PHE A 527 -19.31 26.82 -13.84
CA PHE A 527 -20.36 27.43 -14.64
C PHE A 527 -20.26 28.97 -14.60
N LYS A 528 -19.96 29.60 -15.74
CA LYS A 528 -19.63 31.03 -15.81
C LYS A 528 -20.79 31.87 -16.36
N HIS A 529 -21.12 32.95 -15.68
CA HIS A 529 -22.09 33.94 -16.12
C HIS A 529 -21.37 35.14 -16.75
N HIS A 530 -21.74 35.48 -17.98
CA HIS A 530 -21.21 36.59 -18.76
C HIS A 530 -22.27 37.69 -19.00
N PRO A 531 -21.85 38.91 -19.37
CA PRO A 531 -22.74 39.95 -19.84
C PRO A 531 -23.46 39.50 -21.11
N ASP A 532 -24.63 40.08 -21.34
CA ASP A 532 -25.42 39.80 -22.55
C ASP A 532 -24.63 40.17 -23.84
N PRO A 533 -24.76 39.39 -24.93
CA PRO A 533 -24.00 39.60 -26.17
C PRO A 533 -24.32 40.94 -26.87
N GLU A 534 -23.27 41.56 -27.44
CA GLU A 534 -23.32 42.88 -28.07
C GLU A 534 -23.19 42.77 -29.61
N PHE A 535 -24.24 43.16 -30.33
CA PHE A 535 -24.26 43.19 -31.81
C PHE A 535 -23.95 44.59 -32.33
N ILE A 536 -23.06 44.68 -33.32
CA ILE A 536 -22.46 45.93 -33.78
C ILE A 536 -23.23 46.49 -34.98
N THR A 537 -23.31 45.74 -36.07
CA THR A 537 -23.93 46.19 -37.33
C THR A 537 -24.28 45.01 -38.23
N PHE A 538 -24.87 45.26 -39.39
CA PHE A 538 -25.15 44.23 -40.39
C PHE A 538 -24.97 44.73 -41.82
N LYS A 539 -24.70 43.80 -42.73
CA LYS A 539 -24.65 44.02 -44.18
C LYS A 539 -25.70 43.17 -44.87
N SER A 540 -26.40 43.75 -45.83
CA SER A 540 -27.36 43.04 -46.69
C SER A 540 -26.86 43.02 -48.14
N LEU A 541 -26.84 41.82 -48.73
CA LEU A 541 -26.44 41.60 -50.13
C LEU A 541 -27.57 40.88 -50.86
N THR A 542 -28.19 41.57 -51.84
CA THR A 542 -29.27 41.01 -52.66
C THR A 542 -28.69 40.05 -53.71
N THR A 543 -29.12 38.80 -53.68
CA THR A 543 -28.76 37.76 -54.66
C THR A 543 -30.02 37.29 -55.39
N VAL A 544 -29.89 36.66 -56.56
CA VAL A 544 -31.06 36.17 -57.32
C VAL A 544 -31.81 35.12 -56.50
N GLY A 545 -33.02 35.46 -56.04
CA GLY A 545 -33.92 34.58 -55.28
C GLY A 545 -33.84 34.68 -53.74
N TYR A 546 -32.84 35.35 -53.15
CA TYR A 546 -32.73 35.56 -51.70
C TYR A 546 -31.82 36.75 -51.32
N VAL A 547 -31.96 37.27 -50.10
CA VAL A 547 -31.08 38.30 -49.54
C VAL A 547 -30.16 37.67 -48.49
N LEU A 548 -28.84 37.81 -48.65
CA LEU A 548 -27.85 37.36 -47.66
C LEU A 548 -27.62 38.47 -46.64
N ILE A 549 -27.79 38.14 -45.36
CA ILE A 549 -27.53 39.01 -44.21
C ILE A 549 -26.26 38.52 -43.51
N THR A 550 -25.31 39.43 -43.33
CA THR A 550 -24.11 39.22 -42.50
C THR A 550 -24.21 40.10 -41.27
N LEU A 551 -24.38 39.48 -40.11
CA LEU A 551 -24.52 40.12 -38.81
C LEU A 551 -23.17 40.14 -38.10
N GLU A 552 -22.74 41.32 -37.67
CA GLU A 552 -21.47 41.54 -36.98
C GLU A 552 -21.70 41.62 -35.46
N LYS A 553 -21.10 40.72 -34.70
CA LYS A 553 -21.17 40.64 -33.24
C LYS A 553 -19.78 40.82 -32.64
N LYS A 554 -19.68 41.59 -31.55
CA LYS A 554 -18.44 41.74 -30.80
C LYS A 554 -18.00 40.38 -30.23
N LYS A 555 -16.71 40.05 -30.33
CA LYS A 555 -16.20 38.79 -29.80
C LYS A 555 -16.32 38.76 -28.28
N ASP A 556 -16.88 37.68 -27.75
CA ASP A 556 -17.00 37.38 -26.32
C ASP A 556 -16.66 35.90 -26.06
N GLU A 557 -16.75 35.47 -24.81
CA GLU A 557 -16.46 34.10 -24.34
C GLU A 557 -17.73 33.22 -24.26
N LEU A 558 -18.86 33.64 -24.85
CA LEU A 558 -20.14 32.92 -24.76
C LEU A 558 -20.27 31.74 -25.74
N GLU A 559 -19.37 31.65 -26.74
CA GLU A 559 -19.34 30.63 -27.78
C GLU A 559 -20.70 30.38 -28.47
N MET A 560 -21.43 31.46 -28.74
CA MET A 560 -22.80 31.39 -29.26
C MET A 560 -22.87 30.69 -30.63
N THR A 561 -23.86 29.79 -30.77
CA THR A 561 -24.16 29.02 -31.98
C THR A 561 -25.27 29.64 -32.82
N THR A 562 -25.41 29.22 -34.08
CA THR A 562 -26.49 29.70 -34.96
C THR A 562 -27.88 29.26 -34.51
N ALA A 563 -28.00 28.17 -33.74
CA ALA A 563 -29.28 27.68 -33.23
C ALA A 563 -29.82 28.51 -32.05
N GLU A 564 -28.94 29.24 -31.36
CA GLU A 564 -29.31 30.12 -30.23
C GLU A 564 -29.78 31.50 -30.69
N LEU A 565 -29.76 31.76 -32.00
CA LEU A 565 -30.14 33.02 -32.62
C LEU A 565 -31.34 32.85 -33.55
N SER A 566 -32.25 33.79 -33.48
CA SER A 566 -33.28 33.96 -34.49
C SER A 566 -33.27 35.41 -34.98
N VAL A 567 -33.25 35.60 -36.30
CA VAL A 567 -33.06 36.90 -36.93
C VAL A 567 -34.18 37.16 -37.93
N TRP A 568 -34.70 38.39 -37.95
CA TRP A 568 -35.72 38.84 -38.91
C TRP A 568 -35.30 40.15 -39.56
N GLY A 569 -35.49 40.23 -40.88
CA GLY A 569 -35.44 41.49 -41.62
C GLY A 569 -36.75 42.25 -41.47
N VAL A 570 -36.70 43.54 -41.13
CA VAL A 570 -37.88 44.41 -41.03
C VAL A 570 -37.93 45.31 -42.25
N HIS A 571 -39.04 45.25 -42.99
CA HIS A 571 -39.27 46.12 -44.13
C HIS A 571 -40.76 46.46 -44.25
N GLY A 572 -41.10 47.74 -44.32
CA GLY A 572 -42.50 48.20 -44.45
C GLY A 572 -43.43 47.74 -43.32
N GLY A 573 -42.91 47.55 -42.10
CA GLY A 573 -43.67 47.04 -40.95
C GLY A 573 -43.90 45.52 -40.93
N LYS A 574 -43.44 44.78 -41.95
CA LYS A 574 -43.51 43.31 -41.99
C LYS A 574 -42.17 42.68 -41.63
N GLN A 575 -42.23 41.58 -40.87
CA GLN A 575 -41.07 40.81 -40.43
C GLN A 575 -40.83 39.63 -41.36
N HIS A 576 -39.59 39.48 -41.84
CA HIS A 576 -39.16 38.42 -42.74
C HIS A 576 -38.14 37.51 -42.04
N PRO A 577 -38.45 36.23 -41.78
CA PRO A 577 -37.54 35.34 -41.05
C PRO A 577 -36.28 35.03 -41.87
N CYS A 578 -35.13 35.08 -41.18
CA CYS A 578 -33.83 34.75 -41.75
C CYS A 578 -33.41 33.33 -41.37
N ILE A 579 -33.03 32.54 -42.37
CA ILE A 579 -32.55 31.17 -42.17
C ILE A 579 -31.04 31.22 -41.99
N MET A 580 -30.57 30.86 -40.79
CA MET A 580 -29.13 30.85 -40.45
C MET A 580 -28.36 29.85 -41.33
N THR A 581 -27.17 30.24 -41.79
CA THR A 581 -26.34 29.47 -42.74
C THR A 581 -24.96 29.11 -42.20
N GLY A 582 -24.39 29.94 -41.33
CA GLY A 582 -23.05 29.67 -40.79
C GLY A 582 -22.55 30.81 -39.90
N LYS A 583 -21.43 30.54 -39.23
CA LYS A 583 -20.70 31.48 -38.37
C LYS A 583 -19.24 31.51 -38.80
N GLU A 584 -18.65 32.69 -38.87
CA GLU A 584 -17.21 32.89 -39.06
C GLU A 584 -16.65 33.74 -37.91
N THR A 585 -15.46 33.39 -37.43
CA THR A 585 -14.84 34.10 -36.29
C THR A 585 -13.52 34.73 -36.74
N SER A 586 -13.38 36.03 -36.48
CA SER A 586 -12.14 36.80 -36.67
C SER A 586 -11.50 37.17 -35.32
N ASN A 587 -10.31 37.77 -35.33
CA ASN A 587 -9.54 38.08 -34.11
C ASN A 587 -10.28 39.00 -33.14
N LYS A 588 -11.15 39.89 -33.63
CA LYS A 588 -11.90 40.88 -32.80
C LYS A 588 -13.43 40.78 -32.90
N THR A 589 -13.97 40.03 -33.86
CA THR A 589 -15.40 40.06 -34.21
C THR A 589 -15.89 38.72 -34.72
N GLU A 590 -17.15 38.39 -34.46
CA GLU A 590 -17.84 37.20 -34.96
C GLU A 590 -18.90 37.60 -35.99
N PHE A 591 -18.98 36.87 -37.10
CA PHE A 591 -19.91 37.12 -38.19
C PHE A 591 -20.90 35.96 -38.30
N PHE A 592 -22.20 36.27 -38.20
CA PHE A 592 -23.28 35.33 -38.41
C PHE A 592 -23.93 35.56 -39.76
N HIS A 593 -24.07 34.50 -40.55
CA HIS A 593 -24.61 34.56 -41.90
C HIS A 593 -25.99 33.93 -41.93
N CYS A 594 -26.97 34.60 -42.52
CA CYS A 594 -28.31 34.06 -42.72
C CYS A 594 -28.91 34.56 -44.04
N HIS A 595 -29.89 33.86 -44.61
CA HIS A 595 -30.58 34.28 -45.83
C HIS A 595 -32.09 34.40 -45.67
N ILE A 596 -32.69 35.38 -46.36
CA ILE A 596 -34.14 35.60 -46.42
C ILE A 596 -34.61 35.26 -47.85
N LYS A 597 -35.50 34.28 -48.00
CA LYS A 597 -36.04 33.84 -49.29
C LYS A 597 -37.30 34.64 -49.67
N ASN A 598 -37.66 34.64 -50.97
CA ASN A 598 -38.90 35.24 -51.51
C ASN A 598 -39.03 36.78 -51.37
N THR A 599 -37.92 37.51 -51.37
CA THR A 599 -37.93 38.99 -51.36
C THR A 599 -36.95 39.56 -52.39
N PRO A 600 -37.29 39.55 -53.69
CA PRO A 600 -36.42 40.15 -54.71
C PRO A 600 -36.35 41.66 -54.52
N ASN A 601 -35.14 42.20 -54.47
CA ASN A 601 -34.81 43.65 -54.45
C ASN A 601 -35.21 44.45 -53.19
N VAL A 602 -35.40 43.80 -52.03
CA VAL A 602 -35.65 44.51 -50.76
C VAL A 602 -34.34 44.79 -50.01
N LYS A 603 -34.06 46.06 -49.71
CA LYS A 603 -32.99 46.45 -48.78
C LYS A 603 -33.57 46.58 -47.37
N PHE A 604 -33.14 45.73 -46.46
CA PHE A 604 -33.51 45.81 -45.05
C PHE A 604 -32.71 46.94 -44.39
N GLN A 605 -33.43 47.95 -43.89
CA GLN A 605 -32.85 49.08 -43.15
C GLN A 605 -32.70 48.74 -41.66
N GLN A 606 -33.49 47.78 -41.17
CA GLN A 606 -33.52 47.36 -39.78
C GLN A 606 -33.53 45.83 -39.68
N LEU A 607 -32.76 45.28 -38.73
CA LEU A 607 -32.80 43.87 -38.33
C LEU A 607 -33.31 43.72 -36.91
N MET A 608 -34.13 42.69 -36.66
CA MET A 608 -34.51 42.21 -35.33
C MET A 608 -33.78 40.91 -35.01
N ILE A 609 -33.17 40.83 -33.83
CA ILE A 609 -32.37 39.68 -33.37
C ILE A 609 -32.92 39.23 -32.02
N MET A 610 -33.16 37.93 -31.86
CA MET A 610 -33.61 37.32 -30.61
C MET A 610 -32.66 36.22 -30.13
N TYR A 611 -32.34 36.25 -28.85
CA TYR A 611 -31.60 35.20 -28.12
C TYR A 611 -32.09 35.11 -26.68
N GLY A 612 -32.19 33.91 -26.10
CA GLY A 612 -32.57 33.73 -24.68
C GLY A 612 -33.88 34.44 -24.27
N GLY A 613 -34.81 34.68 -25.20
CA GLY A 613 -36.04 35.45 -24.98
C GLY A 613 -35.87 36.98 -24.92
N LYS A 614 -34.68 37.53 -25.20
CA LYS A 614 -34.38 38.96 -25.32
C LYS A 614 -34.30 39.38 -26.79
N MET A 615 -34.84 40.56 -27.13
CA MET A 615 -34.96 41.06 -28.51
C MET A 615 -34.17 42.38 -28.69
N ILE A 616 -33.40 42.49 -29.79
CA ILE A 616 -32.54 43.65 -30.13
C ILE A 616 -32.81 44.09 -31.58
N THR A 617 -32.71 45.40 -31.85
CA THR A 617 -32.85 46.00 -33.20
C THR A 617 -31.58 46.74 -33.65
N LEU A 618 -31.17 46.61 -34.93
CA LEU A 618 -29.98 47.27 -35.53
C LEU A 618 -30.29 47.99 -36.85
N ASP A 619 -29.62 49.13 -37.15
CA ASP A 619 -29.80 49.99 -38.35
C ASP A 619 -28.48 50.26 -39.14
N THR A 620 -28.53 50.63 -40.44
CA THR A 620 -27.34 50.73 -41.36
C THR A 620 -26.85 52.17 -41.64
N THR A 621 -25.51 52.42 -41.69
CA THR A 621 -24.86 53.70 -42.13
C THR A 621 -23.69 53.47 -43.12
N SER A 622 -23.41 54.38 -44.08
CA SER A 622 -22.50 54.16 -45.23
C SER A 622 -21.57 55.35 -45.60
N SER A 623 -20.29 55.10 -45.94
CA SER A 623 -19.48 55.88 -46.95
C SER A 623 -18.07 55.26 -47.24
N PRO A 624 -17.44 55.45 -48.44
CA PRO A 624 -16.35 54.62 -49.00
C PRO A 624 -14.98 55.33 -49.24
N LEU A 625 -13.88 54.57 -49.40
CA LEU A 625 -12.65 54.91 -50.18
C LEU A 625 -11.56 53.83 -50.02
N PHE A 626 -11.42 52.85 -50.94
CA PHE A 626 -10.29 51.90 -50.91
C PHE A 626 -9.98 51.20 -52.26
N PHE A 627 -9.86 51.94 -53.38
CA PHE A 627 -9.74 51.34 -54.72
C PHE A 627 -8.47 51.67 -55.54
N LEU A 628 -7.31 52.01 -54.93
CA LEU A 628 -6.14 52.43 -55.74
C LEU A 628 -4.80 51.69 -55.54
N MET A 629 -4.69 50.60 -54.78
CA MET A 629 -3.38 49.97 -54.53
C MET A 629 -3.34 48.45 -54.81
N LEU A 630 -3.88 48.02 -55.97
CA LEU A 630 -4.04 46.60 -56.31
C LEU A 630 -3.20 46.11 -57.51
N LEU A 631 -2.12 46.80 -57.90
CA LEU A 631 -1.34 46.40 -59.08
C LEU A 631 0.00 45.66 -58.81
N VAL A 632 0.41 45.45 -57.55
CA VAL A 632 1.71 44.79 -57.24
C VAL A 632 1.56 43.37 -56.64
N PHE A 633 0.38 42.96 -56.18
CA PHE A 633 0.21 41.73 -55.38
C PHE A 633 -0.15 40.44 -56.15
N LEU A 634 -0.19 40.43 -57.48
CA LEU A 634 -0.74 39.29 -58.23
C LEU A 634 0.18 38.06 -58.35
N LEU A 635 1.44 38.11 -57.95
CA LEU A 635 2.37 36.96 -58.07
C LEU A 635 2.69 36.24 -56.74
N ILE A 636 2.45 36.88 -55.60
CA ILE A 636 2.70 36.31 -54.26
C ILE A 636 1.65 35.26 -53.82
N PRO A 637 0.32 35.40 -54.07
CA PRO A 637 -0.66 34.49 -53.49
C PRO A 637 -0.62 33.08 -54.09
N LEU A 638 -0.16 32.91 -55.33
CA LEU A 638 -0.10 31.61 -55.98
C LEU A 638 0.98 30.70 -55.36
N ILE A 639 2.11 31.29 -54.97
CA ILE A 639 3.19 30.59 -54.25
C ILE A 639 2.77 30.31 -52.78
N ILE A 640 2.11 31.28 -52.12
CA ILE A 640 1.62 31.10 -50.75
C ILE A 640 0.57 29.98 -50.68
N VAL A 641 -0.35 29.85 -51.64
CA VAL A 641 -1.37 28.79 -51.62
C VAL A 641 -0.74 27.40 -51.75
N VAL A 642 0.24 27.21 -52.63
CA VAL A 642 0.95 25.93 -52.76
C VAL A 642 1.74 25.62 -51.48
N VAL A 643 2.45 26.61 -50.92
CA VAL A 643 3.17 26.45 -49.64
C VAL A 643 2.23 26.17 -48.48
N VAL A 644 1.06 26.81 -48.40
CA VAL A 644 0.05 26.58 -47.36
C VAL A 644 -0.62 25.21 -47.50
N ILE A 645 -0.87 24.72 -48.71
CA ILE A 645 -1.42 23.37 -48.93
C ILE A 645 -0.37 22.32 -48.54
N VAL A 646 0.89 22.49 -48.95
CA VAL A 646 1.99 21.60 -48.55
C VAL A 646 2.19 21.67 -47.04
N TYR A 647 2.23 22.87 -46.45
CA TYR A 647 2.38 23.07 -45.00
C TYR A 647 1.21 22.50 -44.22
N ARG A 648 -0.05 22.70 -44.64
CA ARG A 648 -1.23 22.11 -43.98
C ARG A 648 -1.27 20.59 -44.13
N SER A 649 -0.85 20.02 -45.26
CA SER A 649 -0.76 18.57 -45.42
C SER A 649 0.37 17.98 -44.57
N LYS A 650 1.51 18.67 -44.50
CA LYS A 650 2.68 18.29 -43.70
C LYS A 650 2.40 18.46 -42.21
N GLN A 651 1.68 19.51 -41.82
CA GLN A 651 1.20 19.77 -40.45
C GLN A 651 0.14 18.76 -40.04
N LYS A 652 -0.84 18.42 -40.89
CA LYS A 652 -1.79 17.32 -40.60
C LYS A 652 -1.09 15.97 -40.45
N LYS A 653 -0.11 15.65 -41.33
CA LYS A 653 0.72 14.45 -41.19
C LYS A 653 1.60 14.49 -39.93
N PHE A 654 2.13 15.65 -39.56
CA PHE A 654 2.95 15.84 -38.37
C PHE A 654 2.12 15.75 -37.09
N THR A 655 0.96 16.40 -37.01
CA THR A 655 0.01 16.30 -35.90
C THR A 655 -0.53 14.88 -35.76
N ALA A 656 -0.87 14.18 -36.86
CA ALA A 656 -1.29 12.78 -36.78
C ALA A 656 -0.14 11.85 -36.32
N ARG A 657 1.09 12.08 -36.81
CA ARG A 657 2.28 11.38 -36.32
C ARG A 657 2.55 11.69 -34.85
N MET A 658 2.39 12.94 -34.42
CA MET A 658 2.62 13.39 -33.05
C MET A 658 1.55 12.85 -32.08
N ASN A 659 0.29 12.79 -32.49
CA ASN A 659 -0.79 12.16 -31.72
C ASN A 659 -0.55 10.65 -31.59
N LYS A 660 -0.25 9.94 -32.68
CA LYS A 660 0.10 8.51 -32.64
C LYS A 660 1.32 8.26 -31.76
N MET A 661 2.34 9.11 -31.91
CA MET A 661 3.56 9.08 -31.12
C MET A 661 3.31 9.31 -29.62
N MET A 662 2.27 10.07 -29.27
CA MET A 662 1.82 10.36 -27.90
C MET A 662 0.91 9.25 -27.34
N GLU A 663 0.05 8.65 -28.17
CA GLU A 663 -0.73 7.44 -27.82
C GLU A 663 0.19 6.23 -27.56
N ASP A 664 1.18 5.99 -28.43
CA ASP A 664 2.18 4.93 -28.25
C ASP A 664 2.97 5.14 -26.95
N LEU A 665 3.35 6.39 -26.65
CA LEU A 665 4.04 6.76 -25.42
C LEU A 665 3.15 6.59 -24.18
N GLU A 666 1.87 6.95 -24.24
CA GLU A 666 0.92 6.74 -23.15
C GLU A 666 0.72 5.25 -22.88
N LEU A 667 0.61 4.44 -23.93
CA LEU A 667 0.50 2.99 -23.84
C LEU A 667 1.74 2.37 -23.20
N ASP A 668 2.94 2.79 -23.60
CA ASP A 668 4.21 2.35 -23.01
C ASP A 668 4.29 2.73 -21.53
N ILE A 669 4.01 3.99 -21.16
CA ILE A 669 3.99 4.43 -19.75
C ILE A 669 2.96 3.64 -18.93
N ARG A 670 1.76 3.42 -19.47
CA ARG A 670 0.71 2.64 -18.80
C ARG A 670 1.15 1.19 -18.59
N ASN A 671 1.80 0.59 -19.57
CA ASN A 671 2.35 -0.76 -19.48
C ASN A 671 3.50 -0.82 -18.47
N ASP A 672 4.41 0.15 -18.46
CA ASP A 672 5.52 0.22 -17.50
C ASP A 672 5.04 0.39 -16.06
N ILE A 673 4.04 1.26 -15.82
CA ILE A 673 3.42 1.43 -14.50
C ILE A 673 2.71 0.14 -14.08
N ARG A 674 1.94 -0.47 -15.00
CA ARG A 674 1.24 -1.74 -14.73
C ARG A 674 2.22 -2.85 -14.43
N GLN A 675 3.29 -2.98 -15.21
CA GLN A 675 4.32 -4.00 -15.02
C GLN A 675 5.09 -3.76 -13.73
N GLY A 676 5.49 -2.53 -13.43
CA GLY A 676 6.11 -2.17 -12.15
C GLY A 676 5.24 -2.50 -10.94
N PHE A 677 3.91 -2.34 -11.05
CA PHE A 677 2.96 -2.72 -10.01
C PHE A 677 2.75 -4.24 -9.91
N VAL A 678 2.67 -4.93 -11.05
CA VAL A 678 2.59 -6.40 -11.09
C VAL A 678 3.85 -6.99 -10.47
N ASP A 679 5.03 -6.52 -10.87
CA ASP A 679 6.30 -6.96 -10.32
C ASP A 679 6.30 -6.77 -8.79
N LEU A 680 5.93 -5.58 -8.29
CA LEU A 680 5.83 -5.31 -6.84
C LEU A 680 4.88 -6.27 -6.10
N GLN A 681 3.77 -6.68 -6.71
CA GLN A 681 2.79 -7.60 -6.09
C GLN A 681 3.12 -9.08 -6.27
N THR A 682 3.90 -9.43 -7.28
CA THR A 682 4.20 -10.82 -7.66
C THR A 682 5.65 -11.21 -7.37
N GLU A 683 6.48 -10.27 -6.90
CA GLU A 683 7.83 -10.51 -6.44
C GLU A 683 7.81 -11.55 -5.31
N LYS A 684 8.07 -12.81 -5.67
CA LYS A 684 8.23 -13.91 -4.72
C LYS A 684 9.59 -13.79 -4.06
N ALA A 685 9.67 -14.15 -2.78
CA ALA A 685 10.93 -14.34 -2.06
C ALA A 685 11.66 -15.61 -2.54
N ASP A 686 11.90 -15.73 -3.84
CA ASP A 686 12.68 -16.83 -4.46
C ASP A 686 14.20 -16.54 -4.35
N LEU A 687 14.62 -15.81 -3.32
CA LEU A 687 16.03 -15.53 -3.01
C LEU A 687 16.55 -16.66 -2.13
N MET A 688 17.73 -17.20 -2.46
CA MET A 688 18.25 -18.41 -1.79
C MET A 688 18.47 -18.17 -0.29
N GLU A 689 17.83 -18.97 0.56
CA GLU A 689 18.10 -18.98 2.02
C GLU A 689 19.28 -19.89 2.41
N ASN A 690 19.60 -20.89 1.57
CA ASN A 690 20.69 -21.84 1.82
C ASN A 690 21.92 -21.51 1.00
N VAL A 691 22.74 -20.60 1.52
CA VAL A 691 24.15 -20.49 1.11
C VAL A 691 24.90 -21.59 1.86
N GLY A 692 25.80 -22.32 1.20
CA GLY A 692 26.67 -23.32 1.84
C GLY A 692 27.64 -22.69 2.86
N ALA A 693 28.92 -23.05 2.80
CA ALA A 693 29.90 -22.43 3.70
C ALA A 693 30.08 -20.93 3.38
N ILE A 694 29.92 -20.07 4.39
CA ILE A 694 30.14 -18.63 4.25
C ILE A 694 31.65 -18.37 4.12
N PRO A 695 32.11 -17.63 3.08
CA PRO A 695 33.52 -17.41 2.82
C PRO A 695 34.09 -16.29 3.72
N PHE A 696 34.12 -16.51 5.03
CA PHE A 696 34.75 -15.58 5.98
C PHE A 696 36.25 -15.46 5.70
N LEU A 697 36.77 -14.25 5.80
CA LEU A 697 38.21 -14.00 5.85
C LEU A 697 38.78 -14.43 7.21
N ASP A 698 40.02 -14.91 7.18
CA ASP A 698 40.81 -15.14 8.38
C ASP A 698 40.96 -13.86 9.19
N TYR A 699 41.09 -13.99 10.50
CA TYR A 699 41.15 -12.86 11.43
C TYR A 699 42.21 -11.82 11.03
N LYS A 700 43.43 -12.26 10.66
CA LYS A 700 44.51 -11.36 10.24
C LYS A 700 44.11 -10.47 9.05
N HIS A 701 43.44 -11.05 8.05
CA HIS A 701 43.00 -10.32 6.86
C HIS A 701 41.84 -9.37 7.18
N PHE A 702 40.88 -9.82 8.01
CA PHE A 702 39.80 -8.98 8.53
C PHE A 702 40.35 -7.75 9.28
N ALA A 703 41.23 -7.99 10.25
CA ALA A 703 41.80 -6.95 11.11
C ALA A 703 42.63 -5.96 10.28
N CYS A 704 43.53 -6.45 9.42
CA CYS A 704 44.36 -5.59 8.57
C CYS A 704 43.56 -4.75 7.58
N ARG A 705 42.48 -5.28 6.98
CA ARG A 705 41.60 -4.49 6.09
C ARG A 705 40.89 -3.36 6.83
N ILE A 706 40.63 -3.51 8.13
CA ILE A 706 40.06 -2.45 8.97
C ILE A 706 41.14 -1.47 9.46
N PHE A 707 42.31 -1.97 9.83
CA PHE A 707 43.42 -1.15 10.35
C PHE A 707 44.01 -0.28 9.23
N PHE A 708 44.23 -0.84 8.05
CA PHE A 708 44.90 -0.20 6.91
C PHE A 708 44.07 -0.27 5.61
N PRO A 709 42.87 0.34 5.56
CA PRO A 709 41.99 0.25 4.40
C PRO A 709 42.54 0.96 3.14
N GLU A 710 43.54 1.84 3.29
CA GLU A 710 44.12 2.63 2.19
C GLU A 710 45.57 2.26 1.83
N SER A 711 46.19 1.28 2.51
CA SER A 711 47.63 1.00 2.35
C SER A 711 47.96 -0.49 2.35
N ASP A 712 48.04 -1.05 1.14
CA ASP A 712 48.47 -2.43 0.93
C ASP A 712 49.93 -2.66 1.38
N LEU A 713 50.78 -1.63 1.30
CA LEU A 713 52.17 -1.69 1.76
C LEU A 713 52.28 -1.90 3.28
N LEU A 714 51.52 -1.12 4.07
CA LEU A 714 51.48 -1.26 5.53
C LEU A 714 50.80 -2.58 5.95
N MET A 715 49.79 -3.01 5.19
CA MET A 715 49.16 -4.30 5.38
C MET A 715 50.16 -5.45 5.20
N ALA A 716 50.90 -5.46 4.08
CA ALA A 716 51.91 -6.47 3.80
C ALA A 716 53.06 -6.48 4.82
N SER A 717 53.47 -5.32 5.36
CA SER A 717 54.52 -5.26 6.38
C SER A 717 54.08 -5.79 7.75
N CYS A 718 52.78 -5.76 8.04
CA CYS A 718 52.21 -6.13 9.35
C CYS A 718 51.63 -7.56 9.38
N ILE A 719 51.47 -8.24 8.24
CA ILE A 719 51.01 -9.63 8.16
C ILE A 719 52.20 -10.59 8.16
N LYS A 720 52.05 -11.73 8.83
CA LYS A 720 53.02 -12.84 8.82
C LYS A 720 52.54 -13.91 7.84
N ASP A 721 53.16 -14.03 6.66
CA ASP A 721 52.80 -15.04 5.66
C ASP A 721 53.57 -16.35 5.85
N MET A 722 52.84 -17.47 5.79
CA MET A 722 53.39 -18.84 5.83
C MET A 722 54.11 -19.13 4.50
N GLY A 723 55.38 -18.74 4.39
CA GLY A 723 56.21 -18.98 3.21
C GLY A 723 57.60 -18.37 3.28
N GLN A 724 57.83 -17.41 4.18
CA GLN A 724 59.19 -17.05 4.59
C GLN A 724 59.57 -17.94 5.77
N ASP A 725 60.43 -18.91 5.46
CA ASP A 725 61.02 -19.90 6.35
C ASP A 725 61.20 -19.41 7.78
N ALA A 726 60.72 -20.23 8.72
CA ALA A 726 61.36 -20.72 9.96
C ALA A 726 62.65 -20.05 10.50
N VAL A 727 62.81 -18.74 10.33
CA VAL A 727 63.66 -17.90 11.15
C VAL A 727 62.69 -17.30 12.15
N THR A 728 62.68 -17.86 13.35
CA THR A 728 62.26 -17.12 14.54
C THR A 728 62.76 -15.68 14.40
N VAL A 729 61.88 -14.73 14.05
CA VAL A 729 62.17 -13.31 14.15
C VAL A 729 62.28 -13.07 15.64
N GLN A 730 63.47 -13.33 16.20
CA GLN A 730 63.87 -12.67 17.42
C GLN A 730 63.64 -11.19 17.16
N LEU A 731 62.74 -10.59 17.92
CA LEU A 731 62.51 -9.16 17.93
C LEU A 731 63.91 -8.53 18.05
N GLU A 732 64.42 -7.89 16.99
CA GLU A 732 65.75 -7.28 16.97
C GLU A 732 65.93 -6.47 18.26
N ALA A 733 67.11 -6.48 18.89
CA ALA A 733 67.31 -5.85 20.20
C ALA A 733 66.76 -4.41 20.27
N CYS A 734 66.88 -3.65 19.18
CA CYS A 734 66.32 -2.31 19.03
C CYS A 734 64.78 -2.26 19.11
N CYS A 735 64.09 -3.23 18.49
CA CYS A 735 62.64 -3.36 18.55
C CYS A 735 62.17 -3.80 19.96
N GLN A 736 62.96 -4.60 20.69
CA GLN A 736 62.67 -4.92 22.09
C GLN A 736 62.75 -3.70 23.00
N ASP A 737 63.76 -2.83 22.81
CA ASP A 737 63.89 -1.61 23.60
C ASP A 737 62.76 -0.62 23.29
N LEU A 738 62.36 -0.48 22.02
CA LEU A 738 61.20 0.34 21.64
C LEU A 738 59.88 -0.25 22.17
N SER A 739 59.70 -1.57 22.12
CA SER A 739 58.52 -2.24 22.68
C SER A 739 58.40 -1.98 24.20
N ARG A 740 59.51 -2.08 24.94
CA ARG A 740 59.56 -1.72 26.38
C ARG A 740 59.18 -0.26 26.62
N LEU A 741 59.66 0.66 25.78
CA LEU A 741 59.33 2.08 25.89
C LEU A 741 57.84 2.35 25.63
N ILE A 742 57.24 1.68 24.64
CA ILE A 742 55.80 1.81 24.33
C ILE A 742 54.92 1.19 25.41
N GLN A 743 55.43 0.23 26.19
CA GLN A 743 54.74 -0.33 27.35
C GLN A 743 54.75 0.59 28.59
N ASP A 744 55.47 1.72 28.56
CA ASP A 744 55.35 2.76 29.58
C ASP A 744 54.18 3.71 29.27
N GLN A 745 53.20 3.74 30.17
CA GLN A 745 51.95 4.51 29.98
C GLN A 745 52.20 6.02 29.87
N LEU A 746 53.14 6.57 30.65
CA LEU A 746 53.45 8.00 30.62
C LEU A 746 54.13 8.38 29.30
N PHE A 747 55.04 7.54 28.81
CA PHE A 747 55.65 7.71 27.50
C PHE A 747 54.61 7.69 26.38
N LEU A 748 53.80 6.63 26.31
CA LEU A 748 52.89 6.41 25.20
C LEU A 748 51.83 7.51 25.11
N THR A 749 51.22 7.89 26.24
CA THR A 749 50.25 8.99 26.28
C THR A 749 50.87 10.33 25.90
N SER A 750 52.07 10.64 26.43
CA SER A 750 52.80 11.86 26.07
C SER A 750 53.19 11.91 24.59
N MET A 751 53.60 10.76 24.02
CA MET A 751 53.94 10.63 22.60
C MET A 751 52.71 10.91 21.72
N VAL A 752 51.57 10.30 22.02
CA VAL A 752 50.33 10.52 21.24
C VAL A 752 49.90 11.98 21.30
N HIS A 753 49.88 12.60 22.49
CA HIS A 753 49.53 14.02 22.66
C HIS A 753 50.49 14.95 21.91
N ALA A 754 51.81 14.70 22.00
CA ALA A 754 52.81 15.50 21.31
C ALA A 754 52.64 15.46 19.78
N LEU A 755 52.30 14.29 19.23
CA LEU A 755 52.06 14.11 17.79
C LEU A 755 50.76 14.79 17.34
N GLU A 756 49.67 14.67 18.11
CA GLU A 756 48.38 15.26 17.76
C GLU A 756 48.35 16.79 17.82
N GLU A 757 49.19 17.40 18.66
CA GLU A 757 49.34 18.86 18.76
C GLU A 757 50.02 19.47 17.51
N GLN A 758 50.64 18.64 16.65
CA GLN A 758 51.33 19.12 15.45
C GLN A 758 50.37 19.38 14.29
N LYS A 759 50.39 20.59 13.75
CA LYS A 759 49.62 20.95 12.54
C LYS A 759 50.00 20.15 11.30
N SER A 760 51.24 19.63 11.25
CA SER A 760 51.73 18.80 10.15
C SER A 760 51.27 17.35 10.24
N PHE A 761 50.62 16.95 11.33
CA PHE A 761 50.15 15.58 11.57
C PHE A 761 48.70 15.43 11.09
N THR A 762 48.52 14.76 9.96
CA THR A 762 47.23 14.69 9.27
C THR A 762 46.30 13.63 9.87
N ILE A 763 45.00 13.65 9.50
CA ILE A 763 44.04 12.60 9.91
C ILE A 763 44.51 11.20 9.44
N LYS A 764 45.15 11.12 8.28
CA LYS A 764 45.73 9.87 7.76
C LYS A 764 46.87 9.37 8.66
N ASP A 765 47.74 10.28 9.12
CA ASP A 765 48.82 9.95 10.05
C ASP A 765 48.29 9.48 11.41
N LYS A 766 47.25 10.15 11.94
CA LYS A 766 46.55 9.73 13.17
C LYS A 766 46.00 8.32 13.04
N CYS A 767 45.37 8.01 11.89
CA CYS A 767 44.81 6.69 11.65
C CYS A 767 45.88 5.60 11.50
N ALA A 768 46.99 5.92 10.82
CA ALA A 768 48.12 5.03 10.67
C ALA A 768 48.79 4.75 12.02
N LEU A 769 49.05 5.80 12.83
CA LEU A 769 49.62 5.69 14.17
C LEU A 769 48.76 4.81 15.07
N ALA A 770 47.45 5.06 15.14
CA ALA A 770 46.51 4.26 15.93
C ALA A 770 46.56 2.77 15.54
N SER A 771 46.65 2.49 14.24
CA SER A 771 46.66 1.14 13.70
C SER A 771 47.98 0.42 13.92
N LEU A 772 49.11 1.12 13.78
CA LEU A 772 50.43 0.61 14.14
C LEU A 772 50.54 0.31 15.64
N LEU A 773 50.02 1.20 16.49
CA LEU A 773 49.94 0.98 17.94
C LEU A 773 49.07 -0.24 18.27
N THR A 774 47.95 -0.40 17.58
CA THR A 774 47.07 -1.57 17.77
C THR A 774 47.81 -2.87 17.45
N VAL A 775 48.58 -2.90 16.34
CA VAL A 775 49.35 -4.09 15.96
C VAL A 775 50.51 -4.33 16.91
N ALA A 776 51.24 -3.29 17.30
CA ALA A 776 52.39 -3.39 18.21
C ALA A 776 52.02 -3.83 19.64
N LEU A 777 50.76 -3.58 20.06
CA LEU A 777 50.24 -3.93 21.38
C LEU A 777 49.20 -5.06 21.32
N HIS A 778 49.09 -5.77 20.19
CA HIS A 778 48.05 -6.80 19.99
C HIS A 778 48.23 -7.99 20.96
N SER A 779 49.48 -8.35 21.27
CA SER A 779 49.81 -9.36 22.28
C SER A 779 49.46 -8.96 23.72
N ASN A 780 49.16 -7.68 24.00
CA ASN A 780 48.75 -7.20 25.31
C ASN A 780 47.54 -6.25 25.21
N LEU A 781 46.37 -6.80 24.88
CA LEU A 781 45.12 -6.05 24.75
C LEU A 781 44.64 -5.43 26.06
N SER A 782 45.07 -5.96 27.21
CA SER A 782 44.76 -5.38 28.52
C SER A 782 45.40 -4.00 28.65
N TYR A 783 46.71 -3.90 28.40
CA TYR A 783 47.42 -2.62 28.41
C TYR A 783 46.92 -1.66 27.32
N LEU A 784 46.64 -2.16 26.10
CA LEU A 784 46.06 -1.35 25.04
C LEU A 784 44.72 -0.72 25.46
N THR A 785 43.89 -1.46 26.19
CA THR A 785 42.59 -0.98 26.69
C THR A 785 42.78 0.12 27.73
N GLU A 786 43.69 -0.06 28.69
CA GLU A 786 44.00 0.97 29.71
C GLU A 786 44.49 2.28 29.07
N VAL A 787 45.41 2.19 28.09
CA VAL A 787 45.91 3.37 27.37
C VAL A 787 44.80 4.03 26.56
N MET A 788 43.96 3.25 25.89
CA MET A 788 42.80 3.76 25.15
C MET A 788 41.87 4.55 26.07
N GLU A 789 41.56 4.00 27.24
CA GLU A 789 40.68 4.66 28.22
C GLU A 789 41.24 5.99 28.69
N VAL A 790 42.52 6.05 29.03
CA VAL A 790 43.18 7.31 29.45
C VAL A 790 43.14 8.34 28.31
N LEU A 791 43.52 7.96 27.08
CA LEU A 791 43.47 8.87 25.94
C LEU A 791 42.04 9.34 25.62
N LEU A 792 41.03 8.49 25.84
CA LEU A 792 39.63 8.83 25.59
C LEU A 792 39.07 9.75 26.69
N GLN A 793 39.50 9.55 27.95
CA GLN A 793 39.24 10.45 29.06
C GLN A 793 39.85 11.84 28.80
N ASP A 794 41.10 11.90 28.34
CA ASP A 794 41.76 13.15 27.98
C ASP A 794 41.00 13.89 26.87
N LEU A 795 40.59 13.16 25.81
CA LEU A 795 39.78 13.72 24.73
C LEU A 795 38.42 14.27 25.23
N MET A 796 37.78 13.55 26.16
CA MET A 796 36.53 13.97 26.78
C MET A 796 36.69 15.23 27.64
N GLN A 797 37.77 15.32 28.41
CA GLN A 797 38.06 16.47 29.27
C GLN A 797 38.47 17.70 28.46
N GLN A 798 39.28 17.55 27.40
CA GLN A 798 39.66 18.65 26.52
C GLN A 798 38.45 19.26 25.79
N ASN A 799 37.45 18.43 25.45
CA ASN A 799 36.22 18.86 24.78
C ASN A 799 35.10 19.33 25.75
N SER A 800 35.37 19.43 27.05
CA SER A 800 34.38 19.81 28.07
C SER A 800 33.78 21.22 27.90
N SER A 801 34.44 22.11 27.13
CA SER A 801 33.93 23.45 26.77
C SER A 801 33.09 23.48 25.48
N GLY A 802 33.11 22.41 24.68
CA GLY A 802 32.36 22.26 23.44
C GLY A 802 30.98 21.63 23.64
N GLN A 803 30.21 21.46 22.56
CA GLN A 803 28.90 20.79 22.61
C GLN A 803 29.11 19.27 22.83
N PRO A 804 28.72 18.68 23.99
CA PRO A 804 29.05 17.29 24.33
C PRO A 804 28.47 16.28 23.33
N LYS A 805 27.36 16.61 22.66
CA LYS A 805 26.72 15.78 21.62
C LYS A 805 27.56 15.65 20.33
N LEU A 806 28.68 16.37 20.18
CA LEU A 806 29.57 16.26 19.02
C LEU A 806 30.75 15.31 19.23
N LEU A 807 30.99 14.84 20.46
CA LEU A 807 32.07 13.93 20.78
C LEU A 807 31.95 12.61 19.99
N LEU A 808 33.07 12.08 19.52
CA LEU A 808 33.18 10.85 18.74
C LEU A 808 32.44 10.87 17.38
N ARG A 809 31.94 12.01 16.91
CA ARG A 809 31.15 12.08 15.67
C ARG A 809 31.98 11.91 14.39
N ARG A 810 33.24 12.34 14.40
CA ARG A 810 34.19 12.27 13.27
C ARG A 810 35.50 11.70 13.78
N THR A 811 36.33 11.13 12.90
CA THR A 811 37.67 10.66 13.31
C THR A 811 38.65 11.82 13.17
N GLU A 812 38.87 12.51 14.27
CA GLU A 812 39.74 13.70 14.35
C GLU A 812 40.93 13.47 15.29
N SER A 813 40.92 12.42 16.12
CA SER A 813 42.02 11.98 16.99
C SER A 813 42.49 10.54 16.73
N THR A 814 43.67 10.20 17.25
CA THR A 814 44.27 8.86 17.21
C THR A 814 43.44 7.88 18.02
N VAL A 815 42.96 8.29 19.21
CA VAL A 815 42.18 7.42 20.09
C VAL A 815 40.83 7.02 19.48
N GLU A 816 40.23 7.87 18.65
CA GLU A 816 38.98 7.54 17.95
C GLU A 816 39.16 6.43 16.90
N LYS A 817 40.30 6.41 16.20
CA LYS A 817 40.66 5.29 15.32
C LYS A 817 41.06 4.06 16.14
N LEU A 818 41.79 4.24 17.24
CA LEU A 818 42.19 3.16 18.14
C LEU A 818 40.96 2.44 18.73
N LEU A 819 39.93 3.20 19.13
CA LEU A 819 38.63 2.67 19.54
C LEU A 819 37.96 1.84 18.43
N THR A 820 38.02 2.31 17.18
CA THR A 820 37.46 1.55 16.04
C THR A 820 38.18 0.22 15.85
N ASN A 821 39.50 0.23 15.98
CA ASN A 821 40.33 -0.96 15.89
C ASN A 821 40.06 -1.92 17.06
N TRP A 822 39.98 -1.41 18.28
CA TRP A 822 39.64 -2.17 19.49
C TRP A 822 38.26 -2.82 19.40
N MET A 823 37.23 -2.08 18.94
CA MET A 823 35.89 -2.65 18.69
C MET A 823 35.95 -3.79 17.67
N SER A 824 36.80 -3.68 16.65
CA SER A 824 36.93 -4.71 15.62
C SER A 824 37.58 -5.98 16.14
N ILE A 825 38.58 -5.84 17.02
CA ILE A 825 39.20 -6.97 17.72
C ILE A 825 38.15 -7.69 18.59
N CYS A 826 37.55 -6.95 19.52
CA CYS A 826 36.67 -7.52 20.53
C CYS A 826 35.33 -8.04 20.00
N LEU A 827 34.86 -7.55 18.86
CA LEU A 827 33.57 -7.95 18.26
C LEU A 827 33.71 -8.92 17.09
N TYR A 828 34.92 -9.32 16.69
CA TYR A 828 35.10 -10.27 15.59
C TYR A 828 34.41 -11.62 15.86
N GLY A 829 34.51 -12.13 17.10
CA GLY A 829 33.79 -13.36 17.51
C GLY A 829 32.27 -13.21 17.34
N PHE A 830 31.69 -12.15 17.89
CA PHE A 830 30.25 -11.86 17.75
C PHE A 830 29.83 -11.67 16.28
N LEU A 831 30.64 -10.97 15.50
CA LEU A 831 30.43 -10.80 14.06
C LEU A 831 30.40 -12.15 13.35
N ARG A 832 31.37 -13.03 13.60
CA ARG A 832 31.46 -14.34 12.94
C ARG A 832 30.34 -15.29 13.34
N GLU A 833 29.94 -15.28 14.62
CA GLU A 833 28.97 -16.24 15.18
C GLU A 833 27.50 -15.82 15.01
N SER A 834 27.20 -14.52 15.03
CA SER A 834 25.81 -14.02 15.12
C SER A 834 25.38 -13.21 13.90
N VAL A 835 26.24 -12.33 13.42
CA VAL A 835 25.88 -11.29 12.44
C VAL A 835 26.30 -11.66 11.02
N GLY A 836 27.42 -12.35 10.87
CA GLY A 836 28.09 -12.58 9.59
C GLY A 836 27.25 -13.38 8.60
N GLN A 837 26.50 -14.38 9.06
CA GLN A 837 25.55 -15.10 8.21
C GLN A 837 24.47 -14.17 7.65
N HIS A 838 23.84 -13.37 8.49
CA HIS A 838 22.79 -12.44 8.07
C HIS A 838 23.33 -11.36 7.13
N LEU A 839 24.56 -10.87 7.38
CA LEU A 839 25.23 -9.92 6.51
C LEU A 839 25.50 -10.53 5.13
N PHE A 840 26.05 -11.75 5.09
CA PHE A 840 26.35 -12.44 3.84
C PHE A 840 25.08 -12.74 3.03
N LEU A 841 24.02 -13.20 3.71
CA LEU A 841 22.72 -13.46 3.08
C LEU A 841 22.12 -12.18 2.51
N MET A 842 22.18 -11.06 3.24
CA MET A 842 21.71 -9.76 2.75
C MET A 842 22.50 -9.29 1.52
N VAL A 843 23.84 -9.40 1.52
CA VAL A 843 24.65 -9.02 0.35
C VAL A 843 24.33 -9.94 -0.84
N SER A 844 24.21 -11.24 -0.60
CA SER A 844 23.91 -12.22 -1.65
C SER A 844 22.52 -12.00 -2.25
N ALA A 845 21.51 -11.76 -1.41
CA ALA A 845 20.15 -11.45 -1.81
C ALA A 845 20.11 -10.17 -2.66
N LEU A 846 20.86 -9.14 -2.26
CA LEU A 846 20.95 -7.88 -2.98
C LEU A 846 21.63 -8.06 -4.35
N THR A 847 22.76 -8.76 -4.42
CA THR A 847 23.46 -9.07 -5.67
C THR A 847 22.58 -9.91 -6.61
N GLN A 848 21.88 -10.92 -6.07
CA GLN A 848 20.95 -11.75 -6.85
C GLN A 848 19.77 -10.91 -7.37
N GLN A 849 19.21 -10.02 -6.54
CA GLN A 849 18.10 -9.17 -6.93
C GLN A 849 18.50 -8.16 -8.03
N ILE A 850 19.70 -7.59 -7.95
CA ILE A 850 20.25 -6.72 -8.99
C ILE A 850 20.39 -7.51 -10.31
N ALA A 851 20.94 -8.73 -10.24
CA ALA A 851 21.19 -9.58 -11.42
C ALA A 851 19.92 -10.09 -12.14
N LYS A 852 18.74 -10.02 -11.51
CA LYS A 852 17.44 -10.37 -12.13
C LYS A 852 17.02 -9.38 -13.22
N GLY A 853 17.53 -8.15 -13.21
CA GLY A 853 17.20 -7.12 -14.19
C GLY A 853 18.39 -6.68 -15.03
N PRO A 854 18.15 -5.88 -16.08
CA PRO A 854 19.21 -5.33 -16.92
C PRO A 854 20.19 -4.47 -16.11
N VAL A 855 21.48 -4.65 -16.37
CA VAL A 855 22.58 -3.84 -15.84
C VAL A 855 23.38 -3.29 -17.03
N ASP A 856 23.58 -1.98 -17.06
CA ASP A 856 24.40 -1.34 -18.07
C ASP A 856 25.89 -1.62 -17.80
N SER A 857 26.63 -2.09 -18.80
CA SER A 857 28.01 -2.59 -18.57
C SER A 857 29.05 -1.47 -18.49
N VAL A 858 28.66 -0.23 -18.81
CA VAL A 858 29.58 0.93 -18.87
C VAL A 858 29.37 1.85 -17.66
N THR A 859 28.11 2.13 -17.34
CA THR A 859 27.71 2.98 -16.21
C THR A 859 27.39 2.22 -14.94
N GLU A 860 27.31 0.88 -15.01
CA GLU A 860 26.87 -0.03 -13.94
C GLU A 860 25.47 0.26 -13.37
N LYS A 861 24.67 1.09 -14.05
CA LYS A 861 23.29 1.36 -13.64
C LYS A 861 22.42 0.14 -13.88
N ALA A 862 21.57 -0.19 -12.90
CA ALA A 862 20.71 -1.37 -12.93
C ALA A 862 19.23 -1.01 -12.79
N LEU A 863 18.36 -1.86 -13.34
CA LEU A 863 16.91 -1.69 -13.21
C LEU A 863 16.44 -1.92 -11.76
N TYR A 864 16.99 -2.93 -11.08
CA TYR A 864 16.76 -3.21 -9.67
C TYR A 864 17.92 -2.67 -8.84
N THR A 865 17.62 -1.75 -7.93
CA THR A 865 18.60 -1.07 -7.09
C THR A 865 17.88 -0.45 -5.89
N LEU A 866 18.62 -0.15 -4.82
CA LEU A 866 18.10 0.63 -3.68
C LEU A 866 18.46 2.11 -3.77
N ASN A 867 19.32 2.48 -4.71
CA ASN A 867 19.85 3.84 -4.85
C ASN A 867 19.38 4.47 -6.18
N GLU A 868 18.79 5.67 -6.07
CA GLU A 868 18.22 6.41 -7.21
C GLU A 868 19.27 6.85 -8.23
N ASP A 869 20.51 7.11 -7.81
CA ASP A 869 21.60 7.53 -8.71
C ASP A 869 22.06 6.39 -9.63
N TRP A 870 21.94 5.16 -9.12
CA TRP A 870 22.28 3.92 -9.82
C TRP A 870 21.10 3.30 -10.58
N LEU A 871 19.95 3.98 -10.62
CA LEU A 871 18.75 3.49 -11.29
C LEU A 871 18.86 3.61 -12.81
N LEU A 872 18.69 2.49 -13.51
CA LEU A 872 18.58 2.46 -14.96
C LEU A 872 17.17 2.87 -15.39
N TRP A 873 16.97 4.18 -15.62
CA TRP A 873 15.68 4.73 -16.08
C TRP A 873 15.44 4.59 -17.59
N GLN A 874 16.34 3.92 -18.32
CA GLN A 874 16.21 3.66 -19.76
C GLN A 874 16.34 2.16 -20.07
N ALA A 875 15.68 1.30 -19.29
CA ALA A 875 15.78 -0.14 -19.51
C ALA A 875 15.10 -0.54 -20.84
N PRO A 876 15.81 -1.22 -21.77
CA PRO A 876 15.18 -1.76 -22.97
C PRO A 876 14.36 -3.00 -22.63
N ASN A 877 13.40 -3.35 -23.50
CA ASN A 877 12.64 -4.59 -23.39
C ASN A 877 13.60 -5.81 -23.37
N PHE A 878 13.50 -6.60 -22.31
CA PHE A 878 14.33 -7.76 -22.06
C PHE A 878 13.49 -9.00 -21.76
N THR A 879 14.08 -10.17 -21.98
CA THR A 879 13.49 -11.49 -21.67
C THR A 879 14.49 -12.31 -20.88
N SER A 880 14.02 -13.05 -19.87
CA SER A 880 14.86 -14.00 -19.14
C SER A 880 15.09 -15.26 -19.98
N LEU A 881 16.34 -15.72 -20.03
CA LEU A 881 16.81 -16.89 -20.77
C LEU A 881 17.46 -17.87 -19.79
N LYS A 882 17.12 -19.15 -19.89
CA LYS A 882 17.78 -20.26 -19.21
C LYS A 882 18.75 -20.93 -20.18
N LEU A 883 20.04 -20.74 -19.96
CA LEU A 883 21.11 -21.27 -20.80
C LEU A 883 21.59 -22.62 -20.25
N LYS A 884 21.87 -23.57 -21.14
CA LYS A 884 22.49 -24.86 -20.81
C LYS A 884 23.99 -24.76 -21.06
N VAL A 885 24.74 -24.58 -19.98
CA VAL A 885 26.17 -24.26 -20.05
C VAL A 885 27.00 -25.51 -19.87
N LEU A 886 27.92 -25.72 -20.80
CA LEU A 886 28.71 -26.92 -20.96
C LEU A 886 30.20 -26.57 -20.81
N PHE A 887 30.91 -27.18 -19.87
CA PHE A 887 32.33 -26.93 -19.67
C PHE A 887 33.15 -27.95 -20.45
N ALA A 888 34.05 -27.50 -21.32
CA ALA A 888 34.98 -28.39 -22.01
C ALA A 888 36.02 -28.93 -21.03
N VAL A 889 36.21 -30.26 -21.02
CA VAL A 889 37.18 -30.95 -20.16
C VAL A 889 38.18 -31.68 -21.05
N GLY A 890 39.48 -31.37 -20.90
CA GLY A 890 40.56 -32.01 -21.66
C GLY A 890 40.73 -31.49 -23.11
N SER A 891 41.66 -32.10 -23.86
CA SER A 891 41.97 -31.74 -25.25
C SER A 891 41.01 -32.34 -26.28
N ASP A 892 40.24 -33.36 -25.90
CA ASP A 892 39.53 -34.27 -26.81
C ASP A 892 38.06 -33.91 -27.01
N GLY A 893 37.65 -32.71 -26.56
CA GLY A 893 36.30 -32.18 -26.80
C GLY A 893 35.21 -32.81 -25.93
N GLU A 894 35.56 -33.57 -24.90
CA GLU A 894 34.62 -34.03 -23.87
C GLU A 894 34.02 -32.85 -23.12
N VAL A 895 32.76 -32.99 -22.74
CA VAL A 895 31.95 -31.90 -22.18
C VAL A 895 31.31 -32.36 -20.89
N SER A 896 31.32 -31.50 -19.87
CA SER A 896 30.67 -31.74 -18.59
C SER A 896 29.16 -31.90 -18.70
N GLU A 897 28.51 -32.34 -17.61
CA GLU A 897 27.07 -32.19 -17.48
C GLU A 897 26.63 -30.72 -17.62
N PRO A 898 25.45 -30.45 -18.20
CA PRO A 898 24.96 -29.09 -18.40
C PRO A 898 24.62 -28.41 -17.08
N LEU A 899 25.19 -27.21 -16.89
CA LEU A 899 24.86 -26.27 -15.83
C LEU A 899 23.76 -25.32 -16.32
N GLU A 900 22.61 -25.28 -15.65
CA GLU A 900 21.58 -24.29 -15.96
C GLU A 900 21.97 -22.92 -15.39
N VAL A 901 22.08 -21.92 -16.26
CA VAL A 901 22.43 -20.54 -15.89
C VAL A 901 21.33 -19.59 -16.36
N GLN A 902 20.84 -18.74 -15.45
CA GLN A 902 19.85 -17.73 -15.79
C GLN A 902 20.54 -16.44 -16.28
N SER A 903 20.16 -15.98 -17.46
CA SER A 903 20.68 -14.76 -18.10
C SER A 903 19.53 -13.93 -18.70
N LEU A 904 19.84 -12.75 -19.21
CA LEU A 904 18.90 -11.85 -19.88
C LEU A 904 19.31 -11.66 -21.32
N SER A 905 18.33 -11.48 -22.20
CA SER A 905 18.59 -11.19 -23.62
C SER A 905 19.47 -9.96 -23.85
N CYS A 906 19.46 -9.01 -22.92
CA CYS A 906 20.26 -7.79 -22.98
C CYS A 906 21.58 -7.89 -22.21
N ASP A 907 21.97 -9.05 -21.67
CA ASP A 907 23.29 -9.20 -21.05
C ASP A 907 24.39 -9.14 -22.12
N THR A 908 25.51 -8.47 -21.81
CA THR A 908 26.72 -8.52 -22.63
C THR A 908 27.41 -9.88 -22.52
N VAL A 909 28.28 -10.20 -23.48
CA VAL A 909 29.08 -11.44 -23.45
C VAL A 909 29.87 -11.59 -22.13
N GLU A 910 30.43 -10.51 -21.61
CA GLU A 910 31.16 -10.53 -20.33
C GLU A 910 30.23 -10.76 -19.13
N GLN A 911 29.08 -10.09 -19.07
CA GLN A 911 28.07 -10.32 -18.02
C GLN A 911 27.57 -11.77 -18.01
N VAL A 912 27.47 -12.41 -19.18
CA VAL A 912 27.15 -13.84 -19.27
C VAL A 912 28.28 -14.70 -18.68
N LYS A 913 29.55 -14.41 -18.98
CA LYS A 913 30.70 -15.10 -18.37
C LYS A 913 30.67 -14.97 -16.83
N GLU A 914 30.41 -13.77 -16.31
CA GLU A 914 30.29 -13.51 -14.86
C GLU A 914 29.17 -14.35 -14.24
N LYS A 915 27.98 -14.40 -14.87
CA LYS A 915 26.84 -15.22 -14.41
C LYS A 915 27.11 -16.72 -14.45
N VAL A 916 27.87 -17.19 -15.45
CA VAL A 916 28.30 -18.59 -15.52
C VAL A 916 29.21 -18.94 -14.36
N LEU A 917 30.22 -18.11 -14.08
CA LEU A 917 31.17 -18.36 -13.00
C LEU A 917 30.54 -18.24 -11.62
N SER A 918 29.64 -17.27 -11.41
CA SER A 918 28.92 -17.12 -10.15
C SER A 918 28.01 -18.32 -9.88
N THR A 919 27.32 -18.81 -10.91
CA THR A 919 26.47 -20.01 -10.81
C THR A 919 27.30 -21.27 -10.57
N PHE A 920 28.48 -21.38 -11.20
CA PHE A 920 29.42 -22.47 -10.95
C PHE A 920 29.89 -22.47 -9.49
N ARG A 921 30.35 -21.31 -8.98
CA ARG A 921 30.79 -21.18 -7.59
C ARG A 921 29.66 -21.50 -6.61
N ALA A 922 28.44 -21.06 -6.90
CA ALA A 922 27.27 -21.33 -6.06
C ALA A 922 26.89 -22.82 -6.02
N LYS A 923 26.98 -23.53 -7.16
CA LYS A 923 26.62 -24.95 -7.25
C LYS A 923 27.70 -25.87 -6.67
N PHE A 924 28.97 -25.58 -6.93
CA PHE A 924 30.08 -26.48 -6.58
C PHE A 924 30.86 -26.05 -5.34
N GLY A 925 30.69 -24.82 -4.85
CA GLY A 925 31.32 -24.32 -3.62
C GLY A 925 32.75 -23.81 -3.76
N PHE A 926 33.34 -23.85 -4.95
CA PHE A 926 34.69 -23.35 -5.25
C PHE A 926 34.73 -22.59 -6.59
N PRO A 927 35.65 -21.63 -6.78
CA PRO A 927 35.77 -20.90 -8.04
C PRO A 927 36.27 -21.79 -9.17
N TYR A 928 35.87 -21.48 -10.41
CA TYR A 928 36.43 -22.15 -11.58
C TYR A 928 37.90 -21.75 -11.77
N ASN A 929 38.78 -22.72 -12.07
CA ASN A 929 40.25 -22.52 -12.07
C ASN A 929 40.78 -21.56 -13.15
N THR A 930 39.94 -21.08 -14.07
CA THR A 930 40.33 -20.14 -15.12
C THR A 930 39.80 -18.75 -14.78
N ALA A 931 40.65 -17.73 -14.87
CA ALA A 931 40.25 -16.33 -14.66
C ALA A 931 39.24 -15.87 -15.73
N LEU A 932 38.38 -14.90 -15.39
CA LEU A 932 37.32 -14.35 -16.28
C LEU A 932 37.85 -13.98 -17.68
N ARG A 933 39.02 -13.33 -17.73
CA ARG A 933 39.71 -12.89 -18.96
C ARG A 933 40.15 -14.03 -19.89
N ASP A 934 40.34 -15.23 -19.35
CA ASP A 934 40.83 -16.40 -20.07
C ASP A 934 39.70 -17.37 -20.46
N ILE A 935 38.46 -17.00 -20.13
CA ILE A 935 37.25 -17.74 -20.48
C ILE A 935 36.65 -17.20 -21.79
N ARG A 936 36.35 -18.11 -22.71
CA ARG A 936 35.56 -17.84 -23.91
C ARG A 936 34.27 -18.66 -23.90
N ILE A 937 33.24 -18.13 -24.55
CA ILE A 937 31.94 -18.80 -24.67
C ILE A 937 31.52 -18.91 -26.14
N GLU A 938 30.99 -20.07 -26.51
CA GLU A 938 30.46 -20.35 -27.85
C GLU A 938 29.00 -20.76 -27.76
N TYR A 939 28.18 -20.33 -28.73
CA TYR A 939 26.76 -20.65 -28.83
C TYR A 939 26.49 -21.66 -29.95
N GLU A 940 25.75 -22.72 -29.64
CA GLU A 940 25.33 -23.70 -30.63
C GLU A 940 24.21 -23.17 -31.52
N LYS A 941 24.51 -23.00 -32.82
CA LYS A 941 23.56 -22.58 -33.85
C LYS A 941 23.60 -23.55 -35.02
N ASP A 942 22.45 -24.17 -35.32
CA ASP A 942 22.26 -25.10 -36.43
C ASP A 942 23.29 -26.26 -36.46
N GLY A 943 23.69 -26.76 -35.27
CA GLY A 943 24.68 -27.84 -35.11
C GLY A 943 26.15 -27.41 -35.21
N SER A 944 26.41 -26.09 -35.29
CA SER A 944 27.76 -25.50 -35.28
C SER A 944 27.94 -24.56 -34.09
N PHE A 945 29.16 -24.47 -33.53
CA PHE A 945 29.46 -23.55 -32.43
C PHE A 945 29.96 -22.21 -32.97
N LEU A 946 29.26 -21.13 -32.64
CA LEU A 946 29.59 -19.75 -32.99
C LEU A 946 30.26 -19.06 -31.77
N PRO A 947 31.49 -18.54 -31.88
CA PRO A 947 32.10 -17.78 -30.79
C PRO A 947 31.34 -16.47 -30.54
N LEU A 948 31.05 -16.19 -29.27
CA LEU A 948 30.45 -14.92 -28.87
C LEU A 948 31.57 -13.97 -28.44
N GLU A 949 31.64 -12.82 -29.10
CA GLU A 949 32.65 -11.79 -28.90
C GLU A 949 32.02 -10.53 -28.32
N GLU A 950 32.77 -9.78 -27.51
CA GLU A 950 32.24 -8.57 -26.87
C GLU A 950 31.95 -7.47 -27.90
N VAL A 951 32.77 -7.40 -28.96
CA VAL A 951 32.56 -6.60 -30.17
C VAL A 951 33.09 -7.39 -31.37
N ASP A 952 32.33 -7.43 -32.46
CA ASP A 952 32.72 -8.08 -33.72
C ASP A 952 32.41 -7.18 -34.93
N ALA A 953 32.68 -7.66 -36.14
CA ALA A 953 32.45 -6.88 -37.37
C ALA A 953 30.96 -6.53 -37.62
N SER A 954 30.02 -7.14 -36.89
CA SER A 954 28.59 -6.87 -36.97
C SER A 954 28.07 -5.92 -35.90
N SER A 955 28.92 -5.50 -34.95
CA SER A 955 28.56 -4.58 -33.88
C SER A 955 28.09 -3.22 -34.42
N LYS A 956 27.06 -2.67 -33.77
CA LYS A 956 26.46 -1.39 -34.17
C LYS A 956 27.33 -0.23 -33.70
N VAL A 957 27.71 0.67 -34.61
CA VAL A 957 28.44 1.90 -34.28
C VAL A 957 27.51 3.10 -34.40
N ILE A 958 27.50 3.99 -33.40
CA ILE A 958 26.78 5.27 -33.41
C ILE A 958 27.82 6.38 -33.29
N GLU A 959 27.95 7.19 -34.34
CA GLU A 959 29.00 8.21 -34.47
C GLU A 959 30.41 7.64 -34.27
N GLU A 960 31.00 7.80 -33.09
CA GLU A 960 32.34 7.31 -32.72
C GLU A 960 32.32 6.21 -31.65
N VAL A 961 31.14 5.81 -31.14
CA VAL A 961 30.99 4.88 -30.02
C VAL A 961 30.39 3.54 -30.50
N THR A 962 30.97 2.42 -30.07
CA THR A 962 30.55 1.07 -30.49
C THR A 962 29.67 0.40 -29.44
N MET A 963 28.55 -0.19 -29.86
CA MET A 963 27.64 -0.92 -28.99
C MET A 963 28.22 -2.30 -28.65
N LEU A 964 28.26 -2.65 -27.36
CA LEU A 964 28.63 -3.98 -26.90
C LEU A 964 27.62 -5.04 -27.36
N ASN A 965 28.12 -6.19 -27.80
CA ASN A 965 27.29 -7.29 -28.26
C ASN A 965 26.56 -7.96 -27.09
N THR A 966 25.28 -8.28 -27.30
CA THR A 966 24.40 -8.91 -26.31
C THR A 966 23.88 -10.27 -26.80
N LEU A 967 23.27 -11.06 -25.93
CA LEU A 967 22.62 -12.31 -26.36
C LEU A 967 21.53 -12.09 -27.44
N LYS A 968 20.84 -10.95 -27.38
CA LYS A 968 19.85 -10.53 -28.39
C LYS A 968 20.49 -10.18 -29.73
N HIS A 969 21.71 -9.63 -29.74
CA HIS A 969 22.50 -9.38 -30.96
C HIS A 969 22.72 -10.68 -31.73
N TYR A 970 23.13 -11.73 -31.03
CA TYR A 970 23.35 -13.07 -31.58
C TYR A 970 22.06 -13.90 -31.76
N LYS A 971 20.91 -13.38 -31.34
CA LYS A 971 19.59 -14.04 -31.38
C LYS A 971 19.55 -15.38 -30.63
N VAL A 972 20.18 -15.44 -29.47
CA VAL A 972 20.20 -16.63 -28.61
C VAL A 972 18.80 -16.88 -28.01
N PRO A 973 18.18 -18.06 -28.22
CA PRO A 973 16.87 -18.42 -27.68
C PRO A 973 16.94 -18.95 -26.24
N ASP A 974 15.78 -19.07 -25.59
CA ASP A 974 15.66 -19.76 -24.30
C ASP A 974 15.98 -21.26 -24.43
N GLY A 975 16.72 -21.83 -23.48
CA GLY A 975 17.19 -23.22 -23.53
C GLY A 975 18.43 -23.47 -24.38
N ALA A 976 19.06 -22.41 -24.90
CA ALA A 976 20.25 -22.49 -25.75
C ALA A 976 21.45 -23.15 -25.07
N THR A 977 22.23 -23.92 -25.84
CA THR A 977 23.48 -24.52 -25.40
C THR A 977 24.64 -23.54 -25.55
N ILE A 978 25.38 -23.29 -24.47
CA ILE A 978 26.60 -22.48 -24.46
C ILE A 978 27.78 -23.34 -24.02
N LYS A 979 28.88 -23.34 -24.78
CA LYS A 979 30.11 -24.04 -24.43
C LYS A 979 31.13 -23.08 -23.85
N VAL A 980 31.73 -23.42 -22.72
CA VAL A 980 32.78 -22.66 -22.02
C VAL A 980 34.13 -23.28 -22.34
N LEU A 981 35.05 -22.47 -22.83
CA LEU A 981 36.41 -22.87 -23.22
C LEU A 981 37.45 -22.09 -22.41
N SER A 982 38.53 -22.78 -22.03
CA SER A 982 39.71 -22.15 -21.41
C SER A 982 40.79 -21.90 -22.45
N LYS A 983 41.39 -20.70 -22.43
CA LYS A 983 42.48 -20.29 -23.31
C LYS A 983 43.74 -21.16 -23.18
N SER A 984 43.89 -21.88 -22.06
CA SER A 984 45.02 -22.79 -21.81
C SER A 984 44.92 -24.12 -22.56
N THR A 985 43.70 -24.55 -22.91
CA THR A 985 43.42 -25.89 -23.47
C THR A 985 43.09 -25.84 -24.97
N HIS A 986 42.65 -24.69 -25.48
CA HIS A 986 42.36 -24.46 -26.91
C HIS A 986 43.02 -23.16 -27.41
N PRO A 987 43.83 -23.20 -28.50
CA PRO A 987 44.50 -22.01 -29.03
C PRO A 987 43.50 -20.98 -29.62
N PRO A 988 43.80 -19.68 -29.57
CA PRO A 988 42.86 -18.62 -29.93
C PRO A 988 42.58 -18.60 -31.44
N LEU A 989 41.31 -18.74 -31.82
CA LEU A 989 40.81 -18.42 -33.17
C LEU A 989 40.51 -16.92 -33.34
N SER A 990 40.45 -16.16 -32.23
CA SER A 990 40.15 -14.72 -32.19
C SER A 990 41.17 -13.92 -31.35
N PRO A 991 41.62 -12.74 -31.82
CA PRO A 991 42.61 -11.90 -31.14
C PRO A 991 42.03 -10.96 -30.06
N GLN A 992 40.72 -10.94 -29.80
CA GLN A 992 40.12 -9.98 -28.85
C GLN A 992 40.45 -10.34 -27.38
N GLY A 993 41.07 -9.41 -26.65
CA GLY A 993 41.25 -9.40 -25.19
C GLY A 993 40.06 -8.74 -24.46
N SER A 994 40.11 -8.68 -23.12
CA SER A 994 39.05 -8.03 -22.31
C SER A 994 38.91 -6.56 -22.70
N LEU A 995 37.71 -6.11 -23.09
CA LEU A 995 37.50 -4.72 -23.48
C LEU A 995 37.47 -3.77 -22.27
N LYS A 996 37.07 -4.25 -21.08
CA LYS A 996 37.06 -3.45 -19.85
C LYS A 996 38.45 -2.97 -19.41
N ASP A 997 39.52 -3.61 -19.88
CA ASP A 997 40.91 -3.21 -19.55
C ASP A 997 41.40 -2.00 -20.38
N ASP A 998 40.61 -1.51 -21.35
CA ASP A 998 40.92 -0.30 -22.13
C ASP A 998 40.72 0.96 -21.24
N GLU A 999 41.77 1.77 -21.07
CA GLU A 999 41.72 3.00 -20.26
C GLU A 999 40.59 3.96 -20.68
N ASN A 1000 40.16 3.93 -21.95
CA ASN A 1000 39.06 4.75 -22.46
C ASN A 1000 37.81 3.90 -22.83
N PHE A 1001 37.54 2.84 -22.08
CA PHE A 1001 36.37 1.97 -22.31
C PHE A 1001 35.05 2.75 -22.33
N SER A 1002 34.83 3.63 -21.35
CA SER A 1002 33.57 4.39 -21.22
C SER A 1002 33.36 5.47 -22.30
N GLY A 1003 34.42 5.91 -22.98
CA GLY A 1003 34.33 6.84 -24.11
C GLY A 1003 34.17 6.14 -25.47
N LYS A 1004 34.63 4.89 -25.60
CA LYS A 1004 34.63 4.12 -26.86
C LYS A 1004 33.44 3.18 -27.02
N TYR A 1005 32.86 2.73 -25.92
CA TYR A 1005 31.80 1.72 -25.92
C TYR A 1005 30.56 2.18 -25.16
N PHE A 1006 29.39 1.70 -25.59
CA PHE A 1006 28.13 1.88 -24.87
C PHE A 1006 27.33 0.57 -24.85
N HIS A 1007 26.40 0.45 -23.90
CA HIS A 1007 25.55 -0.73 -23.76
C HIS A 1007 24.05 -0.39 -23.87
N LEU A 1008 23.42 -0.01 -22.76
CA LEU A 1008 21.98 0.29 -22.66
C LEU A 1008 21.70 1.79 -22.67
N ILE A 1009 22.65 2.60 -22.22
CA ILE A 1009 22.54 4.06 -22.20
C ILE A 1009 23.27 4.66 -23.40
N ASP A 1010 22.57 5.52 -24.15
CA ASP A 1010 23.11 6.25 -25.29
C ASP A 1010 24.01 7.42 -24.81
N PRO A 1011 25.27 7.55 -25.29
CA PRO A 1011 26.22 8.57 -24.84
C PRO A 1011 25.78 10.03 -25.06
N ASP A 1012 24.88 10.31 -26.01
CA ASP A 1012 24.43 11.68 -26.37
C ASP A 1012 23.60 12.41 -25.27
N VAL A 1013 23.34 11.78 -24.13
CA VAL A 1013 22.47 12.34 -23.08
C VAL A 1013 23.21 13.33 -22.16
N VAL A 1014 24.54 13.35 -22.14
CA VAL A 1014 25.31 14.14 -21.16
C VAL A 1014 25.79 15.50 -21.70
N GLU A 1015 26.09 15.64 -22.99
CA GLU A 1015 26.66 16.89 -23.54
C GLU A 1015 25.68 17.80 -24.29
N ASP A 1016 24.57 17.29 -24.86
CA ASP A 1016 23.69 18.11 -25.74
C ASP A 1016 22.46 18.72 -25.02
N GLN A 1017 22.68 19.36 -23.87
CA GLN A 1017 21.64 20.19 -23.23
C GLN A 1017 21.20 21.39 -24.08
N GLY A 1018 21.82 21.64 -25.24
CA GLY A 1018 21.67 22.87 -26.03
C GLY A 1018 20.88 22.79 -27.33
N LYS A 1019 20.91 21.70 -28.12
CA LYS A 1019 20.61 21.85 -29.57
C LYS A 1019 19.42 21.12 -30.19
N ASN A 1020 18.70 20.19 -29.54
CA ASN A 1020 17.53 19.59 -30.21
C ASN A 1020 16.38 19.10 -29.28
N PRO A 1021 15.28 19.86 -29.15
CA PRO A 1021 14.17 19.51 -28.25
C PRO A 1021 13.23 18.40 -28.75
N GLU A 1022 13.29 18.01 -30.04
CA GLU A 1022 12.30 17.09 -30.64
C GLU A 1022 12.57 15.59 -30.36
N ARG A 1023 13.78 15.22 -29.91
CA ARG A 1023 14.09 13.85 -29.41
C ARG A 1023 13.82 13.67 -27.91
N LYS A 1024 13.44 14.73 -27.17
CA LYS A 1024 13.05 14.70 -25.74
C LYS A 1024 11.69 14.02 -25.51
N LYS A 1025 11.49 12.81 -26.01
CA LYS A 1025 10.33 11.99 -25.66
C LYS A 1025 10.41 11.56 -24.19
N LEU A 1026 9.93 12.42 -23.28
CA LEU A 1026 9.17 12.08 -22.06
C LEU A 1026 9.55 10.79 -21.29
N LYS A 1027 10.85 10.51 -21.09
CA LYS A 1027 11.29 9.45 -20.15
C LYS A 1027 11.36 10.04 -18.75
N LEU A 1028 10.31 9.81 -17.96
CA LEU A 1028 10.19 10.25 -16.56
C LEU A 1028 10.96 9.29 -15.65
N LYS A 1029 12.01 9.78 -14.97
CA LYS A 1029 12.79 9.00 -13.98
C LYS A 1029 11.87 8.46 -12.86
N GLU A 1030 10.81 9.20 -12.55
CA GLU A 1030 9.84 8.92 -11.49
C GLU A 1030 9.04 7.63 -11.70
N VAL A 1031 8.80 7.21 -12.95
CA VAL A 1031 8.06 5.96 -13.26
C VAL A 1031 8.82 4.74 -12.74
N HIS A 1032 10.15 4.79 -12.78
CA HIS A 1032 11.02 3.71 -12.35
C HIS A 1032 11.31 3.71 -10.84
N LEU A 1033 10.84 4.70 -10.07
CA LEU A 1033 10.98 4.70 -8.59
C LEU A 1033 10.25 3.51 -7.94
N THR A 1034 9.22 2.97 -8.60
CA THR A 1034 8.56 1.73 -8.19
C THR A 1034 9.53 0.54 -8.11
N LYS A 1035 10.60 0.53 -8.92
CA LYS A 1035 11.65 -0.50 -8.89
C LYS A 1035 12.53 -0.42 -7.66
N LEU A 1036 12.77 0.79 -7.13
CA LEU A 1036 13.44 0.96 -5.83
C LEU A 1036 12.62 0.31 -4.72
N LEU A 1037 11.30 0.50 -4.75
CA LEU A 1037 10.39 -0.10 -3.78
C LEU A 1037 10.31 -1.62 -3.95
N SER A 1038 10.25 -2.12 -5.18
CA SER A 1038 10.31 -3.57 -5.50
C SER A 1038 11.56 -4.21 -4.91
N THR A 1039 12.72 -3.60 -5.17
CA THR A 1039 14.00 -4.06 -4.66
C THR A 1039 14.04 -4.01 -3.13
N LYS A 1040 13.55 -2.92 -2.52
CA LYS A 1040 13.44 -2.80 -1.05
C LYS A 1040 12.61 -3.92 -0.47
N VAL A 1041 11.42 -4.18 -1.02
CA VAL A 1041 10.52 -5.24 -0.56
C VAL A 1041 11.18 -6.61 -0.68
N ALA A 1042 11.83 -6.90 -1.81
CA ALA A 1042 12.49 -8.19 -2.05
C ALA A 1042 13.60 -8.51 -1.03
N VAL A 1043 14.39 -7.51 -0.63
CA VAL A 1043 15.53 -7.70 0.28
C VAL A 1043 15.21 -7.37 1.75
N HIS A 1044 13.99 -6.92 2.05
CA HIS A 1044 13.65 -6.32 3.35
C HIS A 1044 13.85 -7.27 4.53
N SER A 1045 13.43 -8.54 4.39
CA SER A 1045 13.57 -9.56 5.44
C SER A 1045 15.02 -9.78 5.84
N PHE A 1046 15.95 -9.79 4.87
CA PHE A 1046 17.38 -9.93 5.13
C PHE A 1046 17.95 -8.71 5.86
N VAL A 1047 17.50 -7.50 5.51
CA VAL A 1047 17.89 -6.26 6.20
C VAL A 1047 17.39 -6.26 7.64
N GLU A 1048 16.13 -6.61 7.87
CA GLU A 1048 15.53 -6.69 9.20
C GLU A 1048 16.22 -7.73 10.08
N ASN A 1049 16.48 -8.93 9.55
CA ASN A 1049 17.20 -9.98 10.26
C ASN A 1049 18.64 -9.57 10.61
N LEU A 1050 19.34 -8.90 9.68
CA LEU A 1050 20.67 -8.35 9.94
C LEU A 1050 20.62 -7.32 11.08
N PHE A 1051 19.71 -6.36 11.02
CA PHE A 1051 19.58 -5.30 12.03
C PHE A 1051 19.25 -5.89 13.42
N LYS A 1052 18.29 -6.81 13.48
CA LYS A 1052 17.94 -7.52 14.72
C LYS A 1052 19.05 -8.42 15.23
N SER A 1053 19.93 -8.94 14.38
CA SER A 1053 21.11 -9.69 14.82
C SER A 1053 22.17 -8.78 15.46
N ILE A 1054 22.28 -7.52 15.02
CA ILE A 1054 23.26 -6.53 15.52
C ILE A 1054 22.86 -6.02 16.91
N TRP A 1055 21.61 -5.61 17.10
CA TRP A 1055 21.09 -5.18 18.41
C TRP A 1055 20.30 -6.28 19.14
N GLY A 1056 20.49 -7.52 18.72
CA GLY A 1056 19.96 -8.71 19.37
C GLY A 1056 20.87 -9.14 20.51
N MET A 1057 20.29 -9.74 21.56
CA MET A 1057 21.04 -10.28 22.70
C MET A 1057 20.90 -11.80 22.68
N GLN A 1058 21.97 -12.52 22.35
CA GLN A 1058 22.00 -13.97 22.51
C GLN A 1058 21.92 -14.32 24.00
N LEU A 1059 21.02 -15.23 24.38
CA LEU A 1059 20.80 -15.64 25.78
C LEU A 1059 20.56 -14.45 26.74
N ASN A 1060 19.99 -13.35 26.25
CA ASN A 1060 19.79 -12.10 26.99
C ASN A 1060 21.08 -11.45 27.54
N LYS A 1061 22.24 -11.71 26.93
CA LYS A 1061 23.51 -11.03 27.26
C LYS A 1061 24.04 -10.24 26.06
N ALA A 1062 24.54 -9.03 26.31
CA ALA A 1062 25.30 -8.28 25.31
C ALA A 1062 26.76 -8.78 25.26
N PRO A 1063 27.47 -8.58 24.13
CA PRO A 1063 28.91 -8.85 24.06
C PRO A 1063 29.67 -8.11 25.16
N LEU A 1064 30.64 -8.77 25.79
CA LEU A 1064 31.38 -8.23 26.95
C LEU A 1064 31.96 -6.84 26.67
N ALA A 1065 32.59 -6.66 25.51
CA ALA A 1065 33.19 -5.38 25.12
C ALA A 1065 32.16 -4.25 24.94
N VAL A 1066 30.95 -4.55 24.46
CA VAL A 1066 29.88 -3.54 24.35
C VAL A 1066 29.42 -3.11 25.73
N LYS A 1067 29.16 -4.08 26.62
CA LYS A 1067 28.71 -3.80 27.99
C LYS A 1067 29.77 -3.00 28.76
N TYR A 1068 31.02 -3.47 28.75
CA TYR A 1068 32.14 -2.82 29.40
C TYR A 1068 32.33 -1.37 28.91
N PHE A 1069 32.38 -1.16 27.59
CA PHE A 1069 32.60 0.17 27.02
C PHE A 1069 31.41 1.11 27.25
N PHE A 1070 30.17 0.61 27.24
CA PHE A 1070 29.00 1.45 27.53
C PHE A 1070 28.92 1.83 29.01
N ASP A 1071 29.34 0.96 29.93
CA ASP A 1071 29.46 1.28 31.35
C ASP A 1071 30.57 2.31 31.59
N PHE A 1072 31.69 2.20 30.86
CA PHE A 1072 32.74 3.23 30.85
C PHE A 1072 32.17 4.59 30.42
N LEU A 1073 31.42 4.67 29.31
CA LEU A 1073 30.80 5.93 28.86
C LEU A 1073 29.81 6.49 29.87
N ASP A 1074 29.02 5.63 30.51
CA ASP A 1074 28.07 6.02 31.56
C ASP A 1074 28.82 6.61 32.78
N SER A 1075 29.92 5.98 33.22
CA SER A 1075 30.77 6.48 34.30
C SER A 1075 31.46 7.81 33.95
N GLN A 1076 31.92 7.99 32.71
CA GLN A 1076 32.51 9.26 32.27
C GLN A 1076 31.48 10.40 32.27
N ALA A 1077 30.25 10.14 31.82
CA ALA A 1077 29.18 11.13 31.88
C ALA A 1077 28.86 11.53 33.33
N ASP A 1078 28.82 10.56 34.25
CA ASP A 1078 28.61 10.81 35.68
C ASP A 1078 29.75 11.66 36.28
N ASN A 1079 31.01 11.35 35.95
CA ASN A 1079 32.19 12.11 36.39
C ASN A 1079 32.17 13.55 35.86
N MET A 1080 31.70 13.74 34.62
CA MET A 1080 31.52 15.06 33.99
C MET A 1080 30.22 15.76 34.42
N LYS A 1081 29.41 15.16 35.31
CA LYS A 1081 28.11 15.67 35.79
C LYS A 1081 27.09 15.93 34.67
N ILE A 1082 27.10 15.10 33.63
CA ILE A 1082 26.16 15.19 32.50
C ILE A 1082 24.88 14.40 32.85
N THR A 1083 23.75 15.11 33.00
CA THR A 1083 22.45 14.50 33.33
C THR A 1083 21.54 14.25 32.12
N ASP A 1084 21.89 14.78 30.95
CA ASP A 1084 21.11 14.62 29.71
C ASP A 1084 21.32 13.22 29.10
N SER A 1085 20.28 12.38 29.14
CA SER A 1085 20.30 11.02 28.57
C SER A 1085 20.55 10.99 27.06
N ASP A 1086 20.24 12.07 26.34
CA ASP A 1086 20.50 12.16 24.90
C ASP A 1086 22.00 12.18 24.61
N VAL A 1087 22.81 12.78 25.48
CA VAL A 1087 24.27 12.84 25.31
C VAL A 1087 24.84 11.44 25.34
N LEU A 1088 24.43 10.63 26.32
CA LEU A 1088 24.83 9.22 26.45
C LEU A 1088 24.39 8.39 25.24
N HIS A 1089 23.15 8.58 24.78
CA HIS A 1089 22.65 7.91 23.57
C HIS A 1089 23.52 8.24 22.35
N ILE A 1090 23.88 9.51 22.18
CA ILE A 1090 24.72 9.97 21.08
C ILE A 1090 26.16 9.43 21.19
N TRP A 1091 26.76 9.42 22.38
CA TRP A 1091 28.10 8.83 22.59
C TRP A 1091 28.13 7.34 22.27
N LYS A 1092 27.14 6.58 22.74
CA LYS A 1092 26.98 5.15 22.42
C LYS A 1092 26.82 4.92 20.91
N THR A 1093 26.03 5.78 20.24
CA THR A 1093 25.80 5.71 18.78
C THR A 1093 27.05 6.07 17.96
N ASN A 1094 27.78 7.11 18.38
CA ASN A 1094 28.99 7.58 17.71
C ASN A 1094 30.20 6.66 17.92
N SER A 1095 30.22 5.89 19.01
CA SER A 1095 31.33 4.99 19.34
C SER A 1095 31.21 3.62 18.71
N LEU A 1096 30.01 3.01 18.69
CA LEU A 1096 29.83 1.63 18.24
C LEU A 1096 29.12 1.53 16.88
N PRO A 1097 27.81 1.86 16.73
CA PRO A 1097 27.12 1.79 15.44
C PRO A 1097 27.82 2.54 14.31
N LEU A 1098 28.21 3.79 14.54
CA LEU A 1098 28.80 4.64 13.51
C LEU A 1098 30.20 4.19 13.07
N ARG A 1099 31.04 3.75 14.01
CA ARG A 1099 32.46 3.46 13.74
C ARG A 1099 32.71 2.02 13.33
N PHE A 1100 32.02 1.08 13.97
CA PHE A 1100 32.19 -0.34 13.69
C PHE A 1100 31.12 -0.84 12.72
N TRP A 1101 29.85 -0.82 13.12
CA TRP A 1101 28.79 -1.48 12.33
C TRP A 1101 28.61 -0.87 10.95
N VAL A 1102 28.53 0.46 10.82
CA VAL A 1102 28.45 1.11 9.49
C VAL A 1102 29.64 0.75 8.60
N ASN A 1103 30.83 0.62 9.18
CA ASN A 1103 32.02 0.25 8.42
C ASN A 1103 31.90 -1.18 7.88
N ILE A 1104 31.42 -2.12 8.69
CA ILE A 1104 31.16 -3.51 8.28
C ILE A 1104 30.02 -3.61 7.26
N LEU A 1105 28.91 -2.90 7.49
CA LEU A 1105 27.74 -2.86 6.59
C LEU A 1105 28.10 -2.31 5.21
N LYS A 1106 28.92 -1.24 5.16
CA LYS A 1106 29.37 -0.65 3.90
C LYS A 1106 30.46 -1.47 3.25
N ASN A 1107 31.31 -2.16 4.01
CA ASN A 1107 32.48 -2.87 3.50
C ASN A 1107 32.44 -4.37 3.82
N PRO A 1108 31.49 -5.14 3.25
CA PRO A 1108 31.40 -6.58 3.51
C PRO A 1108 32.64 -7.35 3.03
N GLN A 1109 33.41 -6.80 2.07
CA GLN A 1109 34.70 -7.35 1.65
C GLN A 1109 35.76 -7.31 2.76
N PHE A 1110 35.54 -6.59 3.87
CA PHE A 1110 36.42 -6.71 5.04
C PHE A 1110 36.16 -8.01 5.81
N VAL A 1111 35.00 -8.61 5.64
CA VAL A 1111 34.57 -9.82 6.37
C VAL A 1111 34.60 -11.05 5.48
N PHE A 1112 34.30 -10.91 4.20
CA PHE A 1112 34.17 -12.02 3.25
C PHE A 1112 35.14 -11.91 2.09
N ASP A 1113 35.54 -13.06 1.55
CA ASP A 1113 36.26 -13.15 0.29
C ASP A 1113 35.31 -12.92 -0.90
N MET A 1114 35.03 -11.64 -1.15
CA MET A 1114 34.14 -11.17 -2.20
C MET A 1114 34.61 -9.84 -2.79
N GLU A 1115 34.24 -9.63 -4.05
CA GLU A 1115 34.46 -8.37 -4.74
C GLU A 1115 33.24 -7.44 -4.54
N LYS A 1116 33.51 -6.17 -4.27
CA LYS A 1116 32.48 -5.14 -4.04
C LYS A 1116 32.43 -4.20 -5.24
N THR A 1117 31.32 -4.21 -5.97
CA THR A 1117 31.11 -3.29 -7.08
C THR A 1117 30.69 -1.90 -6.59
N PRO A 1118 30.98 -0.83 -7.35
CA PRO A 1118 30.49 0.54 -7.07
C PRO A 1118 28.96 0.62 -6.90
N HIS A 1119 28.20 -0.09 -7.75
CA HIS A 1119 26.75 -0.15 -7.61
C HIS A 1119 26.31 -0.80 -6.28
N LEU A 1120 26.95 -1.89 -5.87
CA LEU A 1120 26.68 -2.54 -4.59
C LEU A 1120 27.01 -1.61 -3.41
N ASP A 1121 28.10 -0.84 -3.48
CA ASP A 1121 28.41 0.22 -2.49
C ASP A 1121 27.28 1.25 -2.37
N GLY A 1122 26.73 1.67 -3.50
CA GLY A 1122 25.60 2.58 -3.56
C GLY A 1122 24.37 2.06 -2.83
N CYS A 1123 24.07 0.77 -2.95
CA CYS A 1123 22.95 0.12 -2.26
C CYS A 1123 23.23 -0.11 -0.77
N LEU A 1124 24.43 -0.58 -0.42
CA LEU A 1124 24.85 -0.75 0.97
C LEU A 1124 24.89 0.58 1.73
N SER A 1125 25.22 1.67 1.05
CA SER A 1125 25.14 3.02 1.62
C SER A 1125 23.71 3.44 1.98
N VAL A 1126 22.70 3.03 1.21
CA VAL A 1126 21.29 3.27 1.54
C VAL A 1126 20.88 2.47 2.79
N ILE A 1127 21.28 1.20 2.87
CA ILE A 1127 21.00 0.35 4.04
C ILE A 1127 21.73 0.88 5.28
N ALA A 1128 23.00 1.25 5.17
CA ALA A 1128 23.78 1.83 6.27
C ALA A 1128 23.22 3.19 6.72
N GLN A 1129 22.67 3.99 5.81
CA GLN A 1129 21.98 5.23 6.18
C GLN A 1129 20.69 4.93 6.97
N ALA A 1130 19.88 3.96 6.54
CA ALA A 1130 18.69 3.52 7.27
C ALA A 1130 19.06 2.95 8.67
N PHE A 1131 20.15 2.19 8.74
CA PHE A 1131 20.73 1.72 10.01
C PHE A 1131 21.03 2.90 10.94
N MET A 1132 21.78 3.90 10.47
CA MET A 1132 22.11 5.09 11.29
C MET A 1132 20.90 5.94 11.66
N ASP A 1133 19.93 6.09 10.75
CA ASP A 1133 18.69 6.82 11.02
C ASP A 1133 17.87 6.12 12.14
N SER A 1134 18.05 4.81 12.35
CA SER A 1134 17.45 4.04 13.45
C SER A 1134 18.02 4.38 14.83
N PHE A 1135 19.23 4.96 14.89
CA PHE A 1135 19.83 5.46 16.13
C PHE A 1135 19.59 6.96 16.34
N SER A 1136 18.92 7.65 15.41
CA SER A 1136 18.69 9.09 15.52
C SER A 1136 17.63 9.43 16.57
N LEU A 1137 17.88 10.47 17.37
CA LEU A 1137 16.92 11.01 18.34
C LEU A 1137 15.89 11.96 17.70
N SER A 1138 16.19 12.53 16.53
CA SER A 1138 15.31 13.49 15.85
C SER A 1138 14.19 12.79 15.08
N GLU A 1139 12.97 13.34 15.11
CA GLU A 1139 11.89 12.86 14.25
C GLU A 1139 12.16 13.16 12.77
N LEU A 1140 11.81 12.21 11.90
CA LEU A 1140 12.05 12.32 10.47
C LEU A 1140 11.00 13.24 9.85
N GLN A 1141 11.37 14.46 9.47
CA GLN A 1141 10.49 15.34 8.71
C GLN A 1141 10.40 14.87 7.26
N LEU A 1142 9.31 14.17 6.93
CA LEU A 1142 9.04 13.68 5.59
C LEU A 1142 8.34 14.77 4.77
N GLY A 1143 8.99 15.20 3.70
CA GLY A 1143 8.44 16.17 2.74
C GLY A 1143 8.85 15.81 1.31
N LYS A 1144 8.30 16.52 0.32
CA LYS A 1144 8.59 16.30 -1.11
C LYS A 1144 10.08 16.42 -1.47
N HIS A 1145 10.87 17.12 -0.65
CA HIS A 1145 12.31 17.35 -0.85
C HIS A 1145 13.20 16.39 -0.05
N ALA A 1146 12.63 15.43 0.68
CA ALA A 1146 13.42 14.43 1.37
C ALA A 1146 14.12 13.50 0.36
N PRO A 1147 15.37 13.12 0.60
CA PRO A 1147 16.11 12.27 -0.34
C PRO A 1147 15.48 10.87 -0.39
N THR A 1148 15.48 10.27 -1.57
CA THR A 1148 14.76 9.01 -1.86
C THR A 1148 15.20 7.85 -0.97
N ASN A 1149 16.48 7.77 -0.62
CA ASN A 1149 17.00 6.77 0.33
C ASN A 1149 16.32 6.84 1.71
N LYS A 1150 15.98 8.05 2.20
CA LYS A 1150 15.23 8.22 3.46
C LYS A 1150 13.76 7.90 3.30
N LEU A 1151 13.17 8.20 2.14
CA LEU A 1151 11.78 7.87 1.83
C LEU A 1151 11.55 6.35 1.77
N LEU A 1152 12.52 5.58 1.27
CA LEU A 1152 12.42 4.12 1.11
C LEU A 1152 12.21 3.36 2.43
N TYR A 1153 12.86 3.79 3.50
CA TYR A 1153 12.79 3.15 4.83
C TYR A 1153 12.00 3.95 5.86
N ALA A 1154 11.39 5.08 5.47
CA ALA A 1154 10.72 6.02 6.37
C ALA A 1154 9.68 5.38 7.31
N LYS A 1155 8.98 4.34 6.84
CA LYS A 1155 7.96 3.62 7.64
C LYS A 1155 8.56 2.62 8.64
N ASP A 1156 9.77 2.14 8.41
CA ASP A 1156 10.42 1.10 9.23
C ASP A 1156 11.25 1.73 10.36
N ILE A 1157 11.84 2.92 10.12
CA ILE A 1157 12.69 3.64 11.08
C ILE A 1157 12.05 3.82 12.47
N PRO A 1158 10.76 4.19 12.62
CA PRO A 1158 10.14 4.31 13.94
C PRO A 1158 10.19 3.02 14.76
N THR A 1159 9.99 1.86 14.13
CA THR A 1159 10.08 0.55 14.77
C THR A 1159 11.50 0.26 15.22
N PHE A 1160 12.49 0.42 14.31
CA PHE A 1160 13.90 0.21 14.63
C PHE A 1160 14.40 1.15 15.74
N LYS A 1161 13.94 2.41 15.78
CA LYS A 1161 14.25 3.34 16.88
C LYS A 1161 13.78 2.84 18.24
N GLN A 1162 12.62 2.18 18.31
CA GLN A 1162 12.14 1.61 19.57
C GLN A 1162 12.97 0.40 19.98
N GLU A 1163 13.32 -0.47 19.03
CA GLU A 1163 14.21 -1.61 19.29
C GLU A 1163 15.59 -1.16 19.80
N VAL A 1164 16.19 -0.14 19.18
CA VAL A 1164 17.46 0.45 19.62
C VAL A 1164 17.37 1.05 21.03
N LYS A 1165 16.28 1.76 21.35
CA LYS A 1165 16.05 2.29 22.70
C LYS A 1165 15.97 1.17 23.74
N VAL A 1166 15.28 0.08 23.40
CA VAL A 1166 15.20 -1.12 24.26
C VAL A 1166 16.56 -1.78 24.41
N TYR A 1167 17.35 -1.87 23.33
CA TYR A 1167 18.69 -2.42 23.34
C TYR A 1167 19.63 -1.67 24.29
N TYR A 1168 19.73 -0.34 24.17
CA TYR A 1168 20.56 0.47 25.09
C TYR A 1168 20.07 0.40 26.53
N LYS A 1169 18.75 0.36 26.74
CA LYS A 1169 18.17 0.21 28.08
C LYS A 1169 18.56 -1.15 28.70
N ARG A 1170 18.45 -2.25 27.96
CA ARG A 1170 18.81 -3.60 28.43
C ARG A 1170 20.29 -3.72 28.77
N ILE A 1171 21.18 -3.13 27.96
CA ILE A 1171 22.62 -3.13 28.26
C ILE A 1171 22.89 -2.39 29.57
N LYS A 1172 22.22 -1.26 29.79
CA LYS A 1172 22.36 -0.49 31.03
C LYS A 1172 21.84 -1.27 32.26
N GLU A 1173 20.76 -2.02 32.11
CA GLU A 1173 20.16 -2.84 33.16
C GLU A 1173 20.93 -4.15 33.45
N GLN A 1174 21.82 -4.57 32.54
CA GLN A 1174 22.68 -5.75 32.75
C GLN A 1174 23.69 -5.50 33.87
N SER A 1175 24.05 -6.56 34.60
CA SER A 1175 25.10 -6.50 35.64
C SER A 1175 26.41 -5.96 35.06
N PRO A 1176 27.12 -5.06 35.79
CA PRO A 1176 28.44 -4.58 35.38
C PRO A 1176 29.41 -5.73 35.18
N VAL A 1177 30.28 -5.62 34.17
CA VAL A 1177 31.38 -6.56 33.97
C VAL A 1177 32.48 -6.23 34.97
N THR A 1178 33.00 -7.25 35.66
CA THR A 1178 34.10 -7.03 36.61
C THR A 1178 35.42 -6.86 35.87
N ASP A 1179 36.34 -6.04 36.39
CA ASP A 1179 37.66 -5.83 35.78
C ASP A 1179 38.38 -7.17 35.55
N SER A 1180 38.33 -8.09 36.52
CA SER A 1180 38.93 -9.42 36.38
C SER A 1180 38.32 -10.26 35.26
N GLU A 1181 37.00 -10.19 35.06
CA GLU A 1181 36.32 -10.92 33.99
C GLU A 1181 36.71 -10.36 32.63
N PHE A 1182 36.77 -9.03 32.51
CA PHE A 1182 37.13 -8.38 31.26
C PHE A 1182 38.61 -8.54 30.90
N THR A 1183 39.52 -8.42 31.87
CA THR A 1183 40.94 -8.70 31.68
C THR A 1183 41.17 -10.13 31.22
N CYS A 1184 40.45 -11.11 31.80
CA CYS A 1184 40.51 -12.51 31.35
C CYS A 1184 40.11 -12.66 29.88
N PHE A 1185 38.99 -12.04 29.48
CA PHE A 1185 38.53 -12.02 28.08
C PHE A 1185 39.59 -11.41 27.14
N LEU A 1186 40.19 -10.28 27.51
CA LEU A 1186 41.24 -9.64 26.69
C LEU A 1186 42.50 -10.49 26.57
N GLN A 1187 42.91 -11.17 27.65
CA GLN A 1187 44.05 -12.08 27.63
C GLN A 1187 43.79 -13.32 26.74
N GLU A 1188 42.57 -13.85 26.76
CA GLU A 1188 42.17 -14.93 25.86
C GLU A 1188 42.23 -14.50 24.38
N GLU A 1189 41.70 -13.32 24.05
CA GLU A 1189 41.75 -12.78 22.68
C GLU A 1189 43.18 -12.44 22.24
N SER A 1190 44.04 -11.90 23.12
CA SER A 1190 45.48 -11.71 22.84
C SER A 1190 46.15 -13.05 22.53
N LYS A 1191 45.94 -14.07 23.37
CA LYS A 1191 46.56 -15.39 23.22
C LYS A 1191 46.11 -16.10 21.94
N LYS A 1192 44.84 -15.93 21.56
CA LYS A 1192 44.27 -16.51 20.34
C LYS A 1192 44.92 -15.98 19.06
N HIS A 1193 45.48 -14.77 19.11
CA HIS A 1193 45.98 -14.04 17.94
C HIS A 1193 47.46 -13.62 18.03
N GLU A 1194 48.20 -14.08 19.05
CA GLU A 1194 49.59 -13.72 19.35
C GLU A 1194 50.58 -13.88 18.17
N ASN A 1195 50.30 -14.78 17.23
CA ASN A 1195 51.19 -15.09 16.11
C ASN A 1195 50.68 -14.64 14.72
N GLU A 1196 49.58 -13.88 14.68
CA GLU A 1196 48.94 -13.46 13.42
C GLU A 1196 49.64 -12.25 12.77
N PHE A 1197 50.25 -11.37 13.57
CA PHE A 1197 50.84 -10.11 13.11
C PHE A 1197 52.36 -10.05 13.29
N ASN A 1198 53.00 -9.20 12.47
CA ASN A 1198 54.41 -8.86 12.57
C ASN A 1198 54.61 -7.59 13.42
N GLU A 1199 54.72 -7.76 14.75
CA GLU A 1199 54.94 -6.65 15.68
C GLU A 1199 56.22 -5.86 15.36
N ALA A 1200 57.30 -6.55 14.95
CA ALA A 1200 58.55 -5.90 14.59
C ALA A 1200 58.39 -4.94 13.40
N GLY A 1201 57.60 -5.33 12.40
CA GLY A 1201 57.25 -4.48 11.26
C GLY A 1201 56.50 -3.23 11.70
N ALA A 1202 55.50 -3.38 12.57
CA ALA A 1202 54.74 -2.25 13.10
C ALA A 1202 55.61 -1.29 13.92
N LEU A 1203 56.49 -1.81 14.78
CA LEU A 1203 57.43 -1.01 15.58
C LEU A 1203 58.42 -0.22 14.71
N LYS A 1204 58.93 -0.80 13.62
CA LYS A 1204 59.82 -0.11 12.66
C LYS A 1204 59.11 1.06 11.98
N GLU A 1205 57.84 0.89 11.58
CA GLU A 1205 57.04 1.98 11.01
C GLU A 1205 56.69 3.04 12.05
N LEU A 1206 56.36 2.64 13.28
CA LEU A 1206 56.06 3.55 14.39
C LEU A 1206 57.26 4.42 14.76
N PHE A 1207 58.48 3.83 14.76
CA PHE A 1207 59.70 4.57 15.02
C PHE A 1207 59.92 5.74 14.04
N LYS A 1208 59.46 5.65 12.79
CA LYS A 1208 59.56 6.77 11.83
C LYS A 1208 58.84 8.02 12.33
N TYR A 1209 57.70 7.85 13.02
CA TYR A 1209 57.00 8.97 13.65
C TYR A 1209 57.77 9.52 14.86
N ILE A 1210 58.30 8.63 15.71
CA ILE A 1210 59.13 9.03 16.87
C ILE A 1210 60.37 9.82 16.40
N GLN A 1211 61.04 9.34 15.35
CA GLN A 1211 62.22 10.01 14.79
C GLN A 1211 61.88 11.38 14.21
N LYS A 1212 60.75 11.50 13.51
CA LYS A 1212 60.31 12.75 12.86
C LYS A 1212 59.93 13.83 13.86
N TYR A 1213 59.29 13.45 14.97
CA TYR A 1213 58.78 14.38 15.99
C TYR A 1213 59.50 14.24 17.34
N PHE A 1214 60.76 13.82 17.30
CA PHE A 1214 61.52 13.46 18.49
C PHE A 1214 61.62 14.60 19.50
N LYS A 1215 61.81 15.84 19.00
CA LYS A 1215 61.96 17.02 19.86
C LYS A 1215 60.66 17.32 20.60
N GLU A 1216 59.55 17.30 19.90
CA GLU A 1216 58.22 17.57 20.42
C GLU A 1216 57.79 16.52 21.46
N ILE A 1217 58.08 15.24 21.19
CA ILE A 1217 57.82 14.14 22.14
C ILE A 1217 58.65 14.34 23.41
N LYS A 1218 59.93 14.68 23.27
CA LYS A 1218 60.82 14.95 24.41
C LYS A 1218 60.33 16.14 25.24
N ASP A 1219 60.02 17.26 24.60
CA ASP A 1219 59.55 18.47 25.27
C ASP A 1219 58.24 18.20 26.03
N LYS A 1220 57.34 17.36 25.48
CA LYS A 1220 56.09 16.96 26.13
C LYS A 1220 56.31 16.03 27.33
N LEU A 1221 57.24 15.09 27.23
CA LEU A 1221 57.65 14.22 28.33
C LEU A 1221 58.20 15.03 29.51
N GLU A 1222 59.07 16.01 29.23
CA GLU A 1222 59.61 16.92 30.26
C GLU A 1222 58.49 17.75 30.92
N GLN A 1223 57.50 18.24 30.14
CA GLN A 1223 56.34 18.97 30.67
C GLN A 1223 55.45 18.12 31.57
N ASN A 1224 55.28 16.83 31.25
CA ASN A 1224 54.44 15.90 32.00
C ASN A 1224 55.17 15.29 33.23
N GLY A 1225 56.38 15.74 33.55
CA GLY A 1225 57.12 15.30 34.74
C GLY A 1225 57.76 13.92 34.61
N ALA A 1226 58.15 13.51 33.41
CA ALA A 1226 58.79 12.21 33.17
C ALA A 1226 60.10 12.05 33.95
N PRO A 1227 60.37 10.87 34.55
CA PRO A 1227 61.67 10.55 35.15
C PRO A 1227 62.80 10.70 34.13
N THR A 1228 63.98 11.13 34.58
CA THR A 1228 65.17 11.27 33.72
C THR A 1228 65.53 9.98 32.99
N GLU A 1229 65.30 8.84 33.63
CA GLU A 1229 65.51 7.49 33.08
C GLU A 1229 64.69 7.24 31.81
N LEU A 1230 63.44 7.71 31.74
CA LEU A 1230 62.56 7.52 30.58
C LEU A 1230 63.03 8.34 29.36
N THR A 1231 63.52 9.56 29.63
CA THR A 1231 64.13 10.42 28.59
C THR A 1231 65.45 9.85 28.09
N GLU A 1232 66.26 9.24 28.96
CA GLU A 1232 67.49 8.53 28.58
C GLU A 1232 67.20 7.28 27.74
N GLN A 1233 66.17 6.50 28.08
CA GLN A 1233 65.71 5.35 27.30
C GLN A 1233 65.26 5.76 25.89
N LEU A 1234 64.52 6.86 25.76
CA LEU A 1234 64.13 7.41 24.45
C LEU A 1234 65.35 7.77 23.59
N HIS A 1235 66.38 8.40 24.16
CA HIS A 1235 67.64 8.68 23.45
C HIS A 1235 68.39 7.40 23.09
N HIS A 1236 68.41 6.41 23.97
CA HIS A 1236 69.04 5.12 23.72
C HIS A 1236 68.40 4.40 22.52
N VAL A 1237 67.07 4.31 22.50
CA VAL A 1237 66.30 3.71 21.39
C VAL A 1237 66.57 4.47 20.09
N LYS A 1238 66.60 5.81 20.11
CA LYS A 1238 66.92 6.59 18.92
C LYS A 1238 68.30 6.26 18.37
N ASN A 1239 69.33 6.22 19.22
CA ASN A 1239 70.70 5.94 18.81
C ASN A 1239 70.84 4.53 18.22
N LEU A 1240 70.12 3.55 18.77
CA LEU A 1240 70.08 2.18 18.26
C LEU A 1240 69.50 2.09 16.84
N PHE A 1241 68.36 2.76 16.59
CA PHE A 1241 67.73 2.78 15.26
C PHE A 1241 68.49 3.65 14.24
N ASP A 1242 69.10 4.75 14.67
CA ASP A 1242 69.97 5.57 13.80
C ASP A 1242 71.28 4.83 13.46
N GLY A 1243 71.79 4.01 14.37
CA GLY A 1243 72.93 3.11 14.14
C GLY A 1243 72.66 2.06 13.05
N LEU A 1244 71.44 1.52 12.99
CA LEU A 1244 71.00 0.58 11.94
C LEU A 1244 71.01 1.21 10.54
N LYS A 1245 70.68 2.50 10.40
CA LYS A 1245 70.83 3.23 9.12
C LYS A 1245 72.29 3.40 8.70
N SER A 1246 73.23 3.42 9.64
CA SER A 1246 74.67 3.49 9.35
C SER A 1246 75.28 2.14 8.95
N CYS A 1247 74.62 1.03 9.28
CA CYS A 1247 75.05 -0.33 8.92
C CYS A 1247 74.60 -0.79 7.53
N SER A 1248 73.83 0.01 6.77
CA SER A 1248 73.50 -0.27 5.37
C SER A 1248 74.42 0.50 4.40
N TRP A 1249 75.69 0.11 4.36
CA TRP A 1249 76.55 0.25 3.18
C TRP A 1249 77.18 -1.13 2.91
N ASN A 1250 76.43 -1.97 2.19
CA ASN A 1250 76.89 -2.88 1.13
C ASN A 1250 75.70 -3.64 0.55
#